data_AF-A0A9R1RXQ1-F1
#
_entry.id   AF-A0A9R1RXQ1-F1
#
_cell.length_a   1.000
_cell.length_b   1.000
_cell.length_c   1.000
_cell.angle_alpha   90.00
_cell.angle_beta   90.00
_cell.angle_gamma   90.00
#
_symmetry.space_group_name_H-M   'P 1'
#
loop_
_entity.id
_entity.type
_entity.pdbx_description
1 polymer ?
#
loop_
_entity_poly.entity_id
_entity_poly.type
_entity_poly.pdbx_seq_one_letter_code
_entity_poly.pdbx_strand_id
1 'polypeptide(L)'
;MAGIDDGGAAAQLVQKLIICGVAEEQTHQEGLLMYLEEHKDKIPEITAAILSAGTDLMESPKKDEDGSRSSTNTYSESLLWLQWMMFGKNPDAMLHDMELSSEDDRAVCGTVWGQNGVAYRCRTCESDPTCVICVPCFQNGNHKDHDYSILETGGGYCDCGDATAWKPQGFCTRHKGAEQIKPLTEELASSVGPVLDELLLFWKERICIPREKADDCKKRVAQELTISIADMLLRFCACSESLLSFVSQRIHESPGLLDALMRAERILDKKVVNKLHELLLKLIAEPAFKCEFAKVFIQYYPVAFSEVIKGGNDYVLEEYPLIPAFSVQIFTVPTLTTRLVREHNLLGTLLECLTALFLSCVGEDGRLQTSKWVNLYDASFKLLEDARYVLRHEEVSTYVASERPDLTSSWVKLLLLVQGMDPHKRVTSIPAEGENENLSAPFMLGHYLGIIQNLLLKGALSSPGQQESTNVTACSTATKGMESAKNQRLAKVGRVSHENSVCTLSDSSSEIPSPAACLIRQCLKAIGSWLELTGDLGVKVNEGSQLDNVADYYEVIGPPIQESGNMLLIGQGGMPQVGNITGRGKMQETSSVVTLTGGNLLYAHPHSGTDELGLFSKTGWHHAVFDVSSQETSFHIPLHRMLSLLLREAMKKCFGEDAKTEECSVVQSNEFFSQVLGGCEPYGFASVVMEHPLRVRVFCAQVRAGMWRKNGDAAILSAEWYRSVQWFEQGLESDLFLLQCCGALSSPEFFMRTIQERFGLSDYTSLDLTQQNEYESVLIQDMLTFIVQLVKERRFCGCSIADNLKRELIYKLAVGDATHSQIVRSLPHDLSSSEQFEDVLDSVAVCSDPSGKKKGKYVLREAIWKELDLYHPRWSPRELQIAKERYYRFCKVSALGAQLPQWTHVFSPLRSISKIATSKAVLQIVRAVLFYAVYTDASSVSRAPSNVLVTGLHLLSLALDICEAESQISADQYGMDLLQHDDESWVVLSSDAEEAFPILTYSTELVSPESDKLKKDSMLTLLVSLMHKEKNGSTFSGCNIPSLAESLLQRFAKLSKQCMSAVRQMAPQVLPSIPDHASAKQNLGSPDSTGKRRCEAAIMAKVGAEQSKPAESIKSSGNEGRDVPAFEPDAPKSTAVETRPVCSLCQDSDSKSPLCCLIRLQTLLKMVRPQDQLQSSLPSYSPMPAP
;
A
#
# COMPACT_ATOMS: atom_id res chain seq x y z
N MET A 1 16.80 1.22 80.71
CA MET A 1 15.36 1.40 81.02
C MET A 1 15.02 2.88 81.02
N ALA A 2 14.37 3.36 79.95
CA ALA A 2 13.52 4.55 79.82
C ALA A 2 13.57 5.00 78.34
N GLY A 3 12.41 5.10 77.67
CA GLY A 3 12.32 5.61 76.29
C GLY A 3 12.40 4.57 75.16
N ILE A 4 11.59 3.51 75.22
CA ILE A 4 11.17 2.80 73.99
C ILE A 4 9.78 3.32 73.67
N ASP A 5 9.72 4.36 72.85
CA ASP A 5 8.48 4.91 72.30
C ASP A 5 8.78 5.49 70.91
N ASP A 6 9.03 4.60 69.94
CA ASP A 6 8.46 4.76 68.60
C ASP A 6 8.46 3.42 67.84
N GLY A 7 7.37 3.10 67.16
CA GLY A 7 7.17 1.84 66.41
C GLY A 7 7.83 1.85 65.03
N GLY A 8 9.09 2.27 64.96
CA GLY A 8 9.79 2.58 63.70
C GLY A 8 10.39 1.38 62.95
N ALA A 9 10.67 1.57 61.66
CA ALA A 9 11.22 0.54 60.77
C ALA A 9 12.56 -0.05 61.24
N ALA A 10 13.45 0.80 61.77
CA ALA A 10 14.74 0.39 62.31
C ALA A 10 14.61 -0.58 63.51
N ALA A 11 13.59 -0.43 64.36
CA ALA A 11 13.40 -1.30 65.52
C ALA A 11 13.00 -2.74 65.10
N GLN A 12 12.18 -2.90 64.05
CA GLN A 12 11.85 -4.21 63.51
C GLN A 12 13.03 -4.86 62.77
N LEU A 13 13.86 -4.06 62.06
CA LEU A 13 15.11 -4.53 61.47
C LEU A 13 16.08 -5.09 62.52
N VAL A 14 16.35 -4.33 63.57
CA VAL A 14 17.16 -4.74 64.73
C VAL A 14 16.64 -6.05 65.33
N GLN A 15 15.32 -6.16 65.55
CA GLN A 15 14.72 -7.37 66.10
C GLN A 15 14.89 -8.60 65.18
N LYS A 16 14.78 -8.43 63.85
CA LYS A 16 15.01 -9.52 62.87
C LYS A 16 16.48 -9.96 62.84
N LEU A 17 17.42 -9.02 62.91
CA LEU A 17 18.86 -9.32 62.97
C LEU A 17 19.22 -10.14 64.23
N ILE A 18 18.65 -9.80 65.39
CA ILE A 18 18.84 -10.57 66.64
C ILE A 18 18.30 -12.00 66.49
N ILE A 19 17.17 -12.20 65.81
CA ILE A 19 16.60 -13.53 65.54
C ILE A 19 17.54 -14.37 64.65
N CYS A 20 18.27 -13.75 63.72
CA CYS A 20 19.29 -14.41 62.90
C CYS A 20 20.63 -14.65 63.63
N GLY A 21 20.74 -14.26 64.90
CA GLY A 21 21.93 -14.49 65.73
C GLY A 21 22.98 -13.37 65.71
N VAL A 22 22.65 -12.19 65.20
CA VAL A 22 23.48 -10.99 65.35
C VAL A 22 23.37 -10.48 66.79
N ALA A 23 24.50 -10.22 67.46
CA ALA A 23 24.49 -9.72 68.83
C ALA A 23 23.84 -8.34 68.91
N GLU A 24 23.13 -8.02 70.01
CA GLU A 24 22.44 -6.74 70.19
C GLU A 24 23.39 -5.53 70.01
N GLU A 25 24.63 -5.66 70.49
CA GLU A 25 25.72 -4.68 70.32
C GLU A 25 26.15 -4.46 68.85
N GLN A 26 25.89 -5.43 67.97
CA GLN A 26 26.21 -5.40 66.53
C GLN A 26 25.02 -4.96 65.65
N THR A 27 23.87 -4.58 66.24
CA THR A 27 22.66 -4.19 65.49
C THR A 27 22.68 -2.75 64.95
N HIS A 28 23.81 -2.34 64.39
CA HIS A 28 24.03 -1.09 63.67
C HIS A 28 24.81 -1.38 62.38
N GLN A 29 24.86 -0.43 61.44
CA GLN A 29 25.38 -0.66 60.08
C GLN A 29 26.84 -1.16 60.08
N GLU A 30 27.75 -0.53 60.83
CA GLU A 30 29.13 -1.02 60.96
C GLU A 30 29.22 -2.34 61.74
N GLY A 31 28.42 -2.53 62.80
CA GLY A 31 28.40 -3.74 63.60
C GLY A 31 27.96 -4.99 62.82
N LEU A 32 26.99 -4.84 61.91
CA LEU A 32 26.53 -5.91 61.03
C LEU A 32 27.62 -6.32 60.02
N LEU A 33 28.39 -5.35 59.52
CA LEU A 33 29.52 -5.64 58.62
C LEU A 33 30.60 -6.45 59.34
N MET A 34 30.98 -6.05 60.57
CA MET A 34 31.92 -6.81 61.40
C MET A 34 31.45 -8.27 61.65
N TYR A 35 30.15 -8.48 61.86
CA TYR A 35 29.58 -9.83 61.98
C TYR A 35 29.68 -10.63 60.67
N LEU A 36 29.37 -10.00 59.54
CA LEU A 36 29.39 -10.64 58.22
C LEU A 36 30.80 -10.95 57.70
N GLU A 37 31.84 -10.29 58.20
CA GLU A 37 33.24 -10.68 57.91
C GLU A 37 33.55 -12.10 58.39
N GLU A 38 33.04 -12.49 59.57
CA GLU A 38 33.23 -13.82 60.17
C GLU A 38 32.16 -14.84 59.72
N HIS A 39 30.99 -14.36 59.24
CA HIS A 39 29.81 -15.18 58.93
C HIS A 39 29.28 -14.97 57.49
N LYS A 40 30.16 -15.08 56.48
CA LYS A 40 29.77 -14.89 55.06
C LYS A 40 28.71 -15.86 54.55
N ASP A 41 28.59 -17.05 55.14
CA ASP A 41 27.55 -18.02 54.85
C ASP A 41 26.14 -17.56 55.28
N LYS A 42 26.04 -16.59 56.19
CA LYS A 42 24.78 -16.02 56.69
C LYS A 42 24.19 -14.89 55.84
N ILE A 43 24.90 -14.43 54.80
CA ILE A 43 24.45 -13.31 53.94
C ILE A 43 23.02 -13.52 53.39
N PRO A 44 22.62 -14.70 52.84
CA PRO A 44 21.25 -14.88 52.34
C PRO A 44 20.20 -14.81 53.44
N GLU A 45 20.44 -15.49 54.57
CA GLU A 45 19.51 -15.51 55.73
C GLU A 45 19.28 -14.11 56.29
N ILE A 46 20.35 -13.32 56.42
CA ILE A 46 20.29 -11.92 56.89
C ILE A 46 19.62 -11.01 55.86
N THR A 47 19.90 -11.19 54.57
CA THR A 47 19.26 -10.39 53.50
C THR A 47 17.74 -10.64 53.46
N ALA A 48 17.32 -11.90 53.53
CA ALA A 48 15.91 -12.27 53.62
C ALA A 48 15.26 -11.72 54.91
N ALA A 49 15.97 -11.72 56.04
CA ALA A 49 15.47 -11.15 57.29
C ALA A 49 15.25 -9.63 57.20
N ILE A 50 16.20 -8.89 56.63
CA ILE A 50 16.14 -7.43 56.40
C ILE A 50 14.97 -7.07 55.47
N LEU A 51 14.72 -7.86 54.43
CA LEU A 51 13.59 -7.67 53.51
C LEU A 51 12.24 -8.08 54.13
N SER A 52 12.23 -9.08 55.02
CA SER A 52 11.03 -9.46 55.77
C SER A 52 10.59 -8.36 56.74
N ALA A 53 11.51 -7.62 57.37
CA ALA A 53 11.16 -6.47 58.21
C ALA A 53 10.36 -5.40 57.44
N GLY A 54 10.80 -5.05 56.23
CA GLY A 54 10.08 -4.12 55.35
C GLY A 54 8.68 -4.61 54.97
N THR A 55 8.49 -5.93 54.91
CA THR A 55 7.20 -6.56 54.63
C THR A 55 6.27 -6.50 55.84
N ASP A 56 6.75 -6.91 57.02
CA ASP A 56 5.96 -6.98 58.25
C ASP A 56 5.41 -5.59 58.65
N LEU A 57 6.19 -4.53 58.43
CA LEU A 57 5.75 -3.13 58.58
C LEU A 57 4.56 -2.80 57.66
N MET A 58 4.58 -3.27 56.42
CA MET A 58 3.55 -3.03 55.40
C MET A 58 2.28 -3.88 55.63
N GLU A 59 2.44 -5.11 56.12
CA GLU A 59 1.33 -6.02 56.42
C GLU A 59 0.63 -5.68 57.76
N SER A 60 1.20 -4.78 58.57
CA SER A 60 0.61 -4.33 59.84
C SER A 60 -0.68 -3.50 59.66
N PRO A 61 -1.77 -3.80 60.40
CA PRO A 61 -3.02 -3.05 60.30
C PRO A 61 -2.91 -1.70 61.00
N LYS A 62 -2.77 -0.61 60.22
CA LYS A 62 -2.82 0.76 60.74
C LYS A 62 -4.24 1.11 61.19
N LYS A 63 -4.37 1.66 62.41
CA LYS A 63 -5.61 2.32 62.85
C LYS A 63 -5.70 3.68 62.19
N ASP A 64 -6.83 3.98 61.57
CA ASP A 64 -7.13 5.29 61.01
C ASP A 64 -7.39 6.31 62.12
N GLU A 65 -6.41 7.16 62.45
CA GLU A 65 -6.67 8.53 62.90
C GLU A 65 -5.69 9.52 62.24
N ASP A 66 -6.29 10.58 61.69
CA ASP A 66 -5.74 11.80 61.09
C ASP A 66 -5.02 11.78 59.72
N GLY A 67 -5.39 12.75 58.88
CA GLY A 67 -5.31 12.71 57.42
C GLY A 67 -4.09 13.36 56.79
N SER A 68 -2.88 13.23 57.37
CA SER A 68 -1.64 13.74 56.76
C SER A 68 -0.60 12.65 56.50
N ARG A 69 -0.70 12.02 55.31
CA ARG A 69 0.28 11.02 54.85
C ARG A 69 1.60 11.69 54.46
N SER A 70 2.57 11.70 55.37
CA SER A 70 3.98 11.80 55.01
C SER A 70 4.40 10.52 54.28
N SER A 71 5.10 10.65 53.15
CA SER A 71 5.53 9.54 52.30
C SER A 71 6.84 8.90 52.79
N THR A 72 6.85 8.37 54.01
CA THR A 72 7.98 7.58 54.53
C THR A 72 8.07 6.26 53.78
N ASN A 73 9.10 6.12 52.95
CA ASN A 73 9.29 4.97 52.06
C ASN A 73 9.72 3.72 52.86
N THR A 74 8.79 2.80 53.13
CA THR A 74 8.96 1.68 54.09
C THR A 74 10.17 0.78 53.79
N TYR A 75 10.50 0.55 52.51
CA TYR A 75 11.64 -0.28 52.12
C TYR A 75 12.97 0.49 52.05
N SER A 76 12.97 1.82 52.12
CA SER A 76 14.19 2.62 51.98
C SER A 76 15.26 2.28 53.03
N GLU A 77 14.86 2.07 54.28
CA GLU A 77 15.76 1.64 55.36
C GLU A 77 16.31 0.23 55.10
N SER A 78 15.45 -0.76 54.80
CA SER A 78 15.89 -2.12 54.46
C SER A 78 16.90 -2.12 53.30
N LEU A 79 16.61 -1.38 52.22
CA LEU A 79 17.51 -1.29 51.07
C LEU A 79 18.79 -0.50 51.37
N LEU A 80 18.77 0.46 52.29
CA LEU A 80 19.99 1.14 52.76
C LEU A 80 20.91 0.15 53.48
N TRP A 81 20.38 -0.68 54.37
CA TRP A 81 21.16 -1.72 55.05
C TRP A 81 21.74 -2.76 54.07
N LEU A 82 20.98 -3.17 53.04
CA LEU A 82 21.52 -4.01 51.97
C LEU A 82 22.61 -3.30 51.16
N GLN A 83 22.49 -2.01 50.89
CA GLN A 83 23.56 -1.23 50.24
C GLN A 83 24.84 -1.18 51.10
N TRP A 84 24.75 -1.02 52.42
CA TRP A 84 25.90 -1.15 53.31
C TRP A 84 26.55 -2.54 53.20
N MET A 85 25.75 -3.62 53.20
CA MET A 85 26.25 -5.00 52.99
C MET A 85 26.92 -5.18 51.63
N MET A 86 26.37 -4.58 50.57
CA MET A 86 26.90 -4.66 49.20
C MET A 86 28.26 -3.95 49.07
N PHE A 87 28.42 -2.75 49.64
CA PHE A 87 29.60 -1.90 49.45
C PHE A 87 30.64 -1.95 50.58
N GLY A 88 30.31 -2.56 51.73
CA GLY A 88 31.21 -2.68 52.90
C GLY A 88 31.55 -1.37 53.62
N LYS A 89 30.94 -0.26 53.21
CA LYS A 89 31.08 1.09 53.77
C LYS A 89 29.86 1.94 53.38
N ASN A 90 29.87 3.22 53.75
CA ASN A 90 28.82 4.17 53.37
C ASN A 90 28.57 4.13 51.84
N PRO A 91 27.33 3.83 51.41
CA PRO A 91 27.04 3.55 50.00
C PRO A 91 27.03 4.81 49.14
N ASP A 92 26.52 5.94 49.63
CA ASP A 92 26.49 7.18 48.85
C ASP A 92 27.91 7.69 48.56
N ALA A 93 28.82 7.58 49.53
CA ALA A 93 30.24 7.87 49.32
C ALA A 93 30.88 6.94 48.28
N MET A 94 30.62 5.63 48.35
CA MET A 94 31.18 4.65 47.42
C MET A 94 30.64 4.80 45.99
N LEU A 95 29.35 5.13 45.84
CA LEU A 95 28.73 5.40 44.54
C LEU A 95 29.26 6.70 43.93
N HIS A 96 29.46 7.74 44.73
CA HIS A 96 30.07 9.01 44.30
C HIS A 96 31.56 8.85 43.93
N ASP A 97 32.33 8.05 44.69
CA ASP A 97 33.71 7.68 44.33
C ASP A 97 33.75 6.98 42.96
N MET A 98 32.81 6.07 42.69
CA MET A 98 32.69 5.37 41.41
C MET A 98 32.29 6.31 40.26
N GLU A 99 31.33 7.21 40.48
CA GLU A 99 30.87 8.19 39.48
C GLU A 99 32.00 9.13 39.05
N LEU A 100 32.75 9.71 40.01
CA LEU A 100 33.94 10.51 39.70
C LEU A 100 35.01 9.75 38.92
N SER A 101 35.12 8.43 39.12
CA SER A 101 36.09 7.60 38.40
C SER A 101 35.64 7.18 36.99
N SER A 102 34.37 7.41 36.62
CA SER A 102 33.78 6.89 35.38
C SER A 102 33.46 7.95 34.31
N GLU A 103 33.60 9.25 34.61
CA GLU A 103 33.22 10.34 33.70
C GLU A 103 33.91 10.30 32.32
N ASP A 104 35.15 9.80 32.24
CA ASP A 104 35.95 9.80 30.99
C ASP A 104 35.95 8.46 30.21
N ASP A 105 35.46 7.36 30.79
CA ASP A 105 35.84 6.00 30.37
C ASP A 105 34.67 5.15 29.80
N ARG A 106 33.55 5.78 29.43
CA ARG A 106 32.35 5.10 28.91
C ARG A 106 32.53 4.49 27.51
N ALA A 107 32.28 3.20 27.39
CA ALA A 107 32.41 2.40 26.18
C ALA A 107 31.22 2.51 25.22
N VAL A 108 30.01 2.77 25.73
CA VAL A 108 28.76 2.92 24.94
C VAL A 108 27.96 4.11 25.45
N CYS A 109 27.37 4.90 24.55
CA CYS A 109 26.76 6.17 24.95
C CYS A 109 25.44 6.00 25.72
N GLY A 110 24.49 5.24 25.17
CA GLY A 110 23.20 4.91 25.82
C GLY A 110 22.39 6.12 26.34
N THR A 111 22.70 7.34 25.88
CA THR A 111 22.11 8.57 26.44
C THR A 111 20.68 8.70 25.96
N VAL A 112 19.73 8.59 26.90
CA VAL A 112 18.29 8.70 26.65
C VAL A 112 17.88 10.17 26.60
N TRP A 113 16.96 10.52 25.69
CA TRP A 113 16.35 11.85 25.61
C TRP A 113 14.82 11.78 25.48
N GLY A 114 14.15 12.87 25.86
CA GLY A 114 12.68 13.00 25.80
C GLY A 114 12.14 13.55 24.48
N GLN A 115 10.86 13.90 24.49
CA GLN A 115 10.18 14.53 23.34
C GLN A 115 10.86 15.85 22.94
N ASN A 116 10.95 16.09 21.63
CA ASN A 116 11.62 17.23 20.99
C ASN A 116 13.15 17.23 21.16
N GLY A 117 13.78 16.08 21.42
CA GLY A 117 15.23 15.93 21.43
C GLY A 117 15.82 15.96 20.02
N VAL A 118 16.94 16.67 19.82
CA VAL A 118 17.68 16.72 18.55
C VAL A 118 18.68 15.57 18.48
N ALA A 119 18.57 14.74 17.45
CA ALA A 119 19.52 13.67 17.16
C ALA A 119 20.06 13.75 15.73
N TYR A 120 21.19 13.08 15.52
CA TYR A 120 21.85 12.94 14.22
C TYR A 120 21.70 11.52 13.72
N ARG A 121 21.34 11.38 12.45
CA ARG A 121 21.31 10.11 11.73
C ARG A 121 22.31 10.19 10.58
N CYS A 122 23.20 9.20 10.46
CA CYS A 122 24.32 9.22 9.51
C CYS A 122 24.23 7.99 8.60
N ARG A 123 23.74 8.16 7.37
CA ARG A 123 23.44 7.07 6.43
C ARG A 123 24.66 6.20 6.08
N THR A 124 25.86 6.75 6.21
CA THR A 124 27.13 6.01 6.07
C THR A 124 27.44 5.10 7.27
N CYS A 125 27.13 5.54 8.50
CA CYS A 125 27.51 4.88 9.76
C CYS A 125 26.40 4.03 10.39
N GLU A 126 25.14 4.36 10.12
CA GLU A 126 23.99 3.60 10.62
C GLU A 126 24.02 2.16 10.08
N SER A 127 23.56 1.22 10.90
CA SER A 127 23.17 -0.11 10.42
C SER A 127 21.74 -0.11 9.89
N ASP A 128 20.87 0.80 10.36
CA ASP A 128 19.50 0.95 9.85
C ASP A 128 18.92 2.37 9.98
N PRO A 129 17.81 2.68 9.28
CA PRO A 129 17.16 3.99 9.29
C PRO A 129 16.63 4.55 10.62
N THR A 130 16.52 3.77 11.69
CA THR A 130 16.07 4.23 13.02
C THR A 130 17.24 4.56 13.95
N CYS A 131 18.45 4.10 13.64
CA CYS A 131 19.65 4.38 14.42
C CYS A 131 19.95 5.88 14.51
N VAL A 132 20.26 6.36 15.71
CA VAL A 132 20.45 7.77 16.02
C VAL A 132 21.53 7.99 17.08
N ILE A 133 22.32 9.05 16.91
CA ILE A 133 23.31 9.47 17.89
C ILE A 133 23.05 10.90 18.39
N CYS A 134 23.37 11.14 19.67
CA CYS A 134 23.24 12.46 20.28
C CYS A 134 24.25 13.45 19.68
N VAL A 135 23.94 14.75 19.79
CA VAL A 135 24.80 15.83 19.28
C VAL A 135 26.26 15.72 19.75
N PRO A 136 26.58 15.42 21.02
CA PRO A 136 27.96 15.22 21.46
C PRO A 136 28.67 14.04 20.78
N CYS A 137 27.97 12.93 20.51
CA CYS A 137 28.58 11.78 19.84
C CYS A 137 28.86 12.06 18.37
N PHE A 138 27.97 12.77 17.67
CA PHE A 138 28.21 13.18 16.29
C PHE A 138 29.40 14.16 16.19
N GLN A 139 29.49 15.15 17.09
CA GLN A 139 30.58 16.13 17.12
C GLN A 139 31.95 15.51 17.44
N ASN A 140 31.99 14.45 18.25
CA ASN A 140 33.21 13.73 18.62
C ASN A 140 33.45 12.46 17.77
N GLY A 141 32.62 12.23 16.75
CA GLY A 141 32.68 11.09 15.83
C GLY A 141 33.31 11.46 14.48
N ASN A 142 33.87 10.46 13.79
CA ASN A 142 34.41 10.67 12.46
C ASN A 142 33.28 10.58 11.41
N HIS A 143 32.54 11.68 11.25
CA HIS A 143 31.48 11.83 10.25
C HIS A 143 31.86 12.77 9.10
N LYS A 144 33.17 12.99 8.90
CA LYS A 144 33.64 13.85 7.82
C LYS A 144 33.38 13.18 6.48
N ASP A 145 32.83 13.94 5.53
CA ASP A 145 32.51 13.50 4.18
C ASP A 145 31.48 12.33 4.13
N HIS A 146 30.73 12.11 5.23
CA HIS A 146 29.61 11.17 5.31
C HIS A 146 28.26 11.85 5.00
N ASP A 147 27.29 11.07 4.56
CA ASP A 147 25.90 11.53 4.40
C ASP A 147 25.15 11.44 5.73
N TYR A 148 24.50 12.53 6.14
CA TYR A 148 23.77 12.62 7.40
C TYR A 148 22.58 13.59 7.34
N SER A 149 21.65 13.40 8.27
CA SER A 149 20.47 14.25 8.48
C SER A 149 20.26 14.52 9.97
N ILE A 150 19.75 15.71 10.28
CA ILE A 150 19.33 16.13 11.62
C ILE A 150 17.84 15.86 11.75
N LEU A 151 17.40 15.30 12.88
CA LEU A 151 15.99 14.99 13.12
C LEU A 151 15.57 15.33 14.56
N GLU A 152 14.36 15.88 14.68
CA GLU A 152 13.66 16.05 15.95
C GLU A 152 12.96 14.74 16.29
N THR A 153 13.14 14.28 17.52
CA THR A 153 12.71 12.94 17.96
C THR A 153 11.58 13.02 18.99
N GLY A 154 10.70 12.01 18.99
CA GLY A 154 9.69 11.82 20.04
C GLY A 154 10.23 11.22 21.34
N GLY A 155 11.54 11.02 21.44
CA GLY A 155 12.25 10.20 22.43
C GLY A 155 13.21 9.23 21.74
N GLY A 156 14.15 8.64 22.49
CA GLY A 156 15.15 7.70 21.97
C GLY A 156 16.39 7.59 22.85
N TYR A 157 17.38 6.79 22.43
CA TYR A 157 18.70 6.73 23.05
C TYR A 157 19.83 6.80 21.99
N CYS A 158 21.06 7.07 22.43
CA CYS A 158 22.23 7.14 21.55
C CYS A 158 22.86 5.77 21.27
N ASP A 159 22.95 5.39 20.00
CA ASP A 159 23.56 4.11 19.55
C ASP A 159 25.10 4.11 19.46
N CYS A 160 25.76 5.23 19.80
CA CYS A 160 27.21 5.36 19.64
C CYS A 160 27.95 4.39 20.58
N GLY A 161 28.74 3.47 20.01
CA GLY A 161 29.43 2.40 20.74
C GLY A 161 28.70 1.05 20.71
N ASP A 162 27.44 0.99 20.28
CA ASP A 162 26.75 -0.29 20.07
C ASP A 162 27.04 -0.80 18.64
N ALA A 163 27.96 -1.77 18.52
CA ALA A 163 28.32 -2.39 17.24
C ALA A 163 27.17 -3.14 16.55
N THR A 164 26.05 -3.38 17.25
CA THR A 164 24.85 -4.02 16.67
C THR A 164 23.97 -3.03 15.90
N ALA A 165 24.11 -1.72 16.18
CA ALA A 165 23.31 -0.61 15.64
C ALA A 165 24.15 0.43 14.86
N TRP A 166 25.40 0.67 15.25
CA TRP A 166 26.28 1.67 14.65
C TRP A 166 27.62 1.07 14.24
N LYS A 167 28.09 1.37 13.02
CA LYS A 167 29.36 0.82 12.51
C LYS A 167 30.55 1.38 13.33
N PRO A 168 31.54 0.56 13.72
CA PRO A 168 32.68 1.01 14.53
C PRO A 168 33.47 2.20 13.98
N GLN A 169 33.53 2.36 12.65
CA GLN A 169 34.15 3.50 11.99
C GLN A 169 33.46 4.86 12.27
N GLY A 170 32.19 4.84 12.69
CA GLY A 170 31.41 5.99 13.11
C GLY A 170 31.31 6.16 14.63
N PHE A 171 32.04 5.38 15.42
CA PHE A 171 32.14 5.57 16.86
C PHE A 171 32.85 6.89 17.19
N CYS A 172 32.44 7.52 18.29
CA CYS A 172 33.08 8.73 18.78
C CYS A 172 34.36 8.41 19.57
N THR A 173 35.20 9.42 19.79
CA THR A 173 36.47 9.23 20.51
C THR A 173 36.33 8.71 21.94
N ARG A 174 35.14 8.84 22.55
CA ARG A 174 34.81 8.35 23.90
C ARG A 174 34.26 6.92 23.87
N HIS A 175 33.15 6.69 23.17
CA HIS A 175 32.43 5.41 23.17
C HIS A 175 32.94 4.50 22.03
N LYS A 176 33.78 3.50 22.38
CA LYS A 176 34.53 2.69 21.40
C LYS A 176 34.09 1.23 21.24
N GLY A 177 33.00 0.80 21.87
CA GLY A 177 32.50 -0.57 21.76
C GLY A 177 32.34 -1.26 23.11
N ALA A 178 31.22 -1.96 23.32
CA ALA A 178 30.88 -2.64 24.59
C ALA A 178 31.96 -3.64 25.06
N GLU A 179 32.78 -4.17 24.15
CA GLU A 179 33.95 -5.01 24.46
C GLU A 179 35.05 -4.29 25.27
N GLN A 180 34.97 -2.97 25.44
CA GLN A 180 35.87 -2.17 26.28
C GLN A 180 35.32 -1.91 27.69
N ILE A 181 34.10 -2.35 28.00
CA ILE A 181 33.55 -2.30 29.36
C ILE A 181 34.41 -3.17 30.27
N LYS A 182 35.06 -2.54 31.25
CA LYS A 182 35.82 -3.25 32.28
C LYS A 182 34.84 -3.98 33.20
N PRO A 183 35.05 -5.27 33.53
CA PRO A 183 34.23 -5.95 34.52
C PRO A 183 34.36 -5.28 35.88
N LEU A 184 33.32 -5.41 36.71
CA LEU A 184 33.36 -4.94 38.10
C LEU A 184 34.52 -5.63 38.86
N THR A 185 35.19 -4.90 39.74
CA THR A 185 36.35 -5.45 40.48
C THR A 185 35.94 -6.69 41.28
N GLU A 186 36.80 -7.72 41.31
CA GLU A 186 36.46 -9.03 41.90
C GLU A 186 36.03 -8.94 43.37
N GLU A 187 36.66 -8.05 44.15
CA GLU A 187 36.26 -7.75 45.54
C GLU A 187 34.82 -7.22 45.64
N LEU A 188 34.47 -6.25 44.79
CA LEU A 188 33.14 -5.63 44.79
C LEU A 188 32.09 -6.58 44.20
N ALA A 189 32.42 -7.32 43.14
CA ALA A 189 31.55 -8.34 42.56
C ALA A 189 31.22 -9.47 43.57
N SER A 190 32.20 -9.87 44.39
CA SER A 190 32.03 -10.87 45.46
C SER A 190 31.21 -10.35 46.64
N SER A 191 31.18 -9.03 46.86
CA SER A 191 30.43 -8.37 47.94
C SER A 191 28.99 -8.05 47.53
N VAL A 192 28.81 -7.38 46.38
CA VAL A 192 27.49 -6.97 45.87
C VAL A 192 26.66 -8.17 45.42
N GLY A 193 27.31 -9.15 44.77
CA GLY A 193 26.63 -10.28 44.12
C GLY A 193 25.68 -11.07 45.02
N PRO A 194 26.15 -11.68 46.12
CA PRO A 194 25.30 -12.54 46.96
C PRO A 194 24.10 -11.81 47.60
N VAL A 195 24.27 -10.53 47.95
CA VAL A 195 23.18 -9.69 48.49
C VAL A 195 22.18 -9.34 47.40
N LEU A 196 22.66 -9.05 46.18
CA LEU A 196 21.82 -8.74 45.04
C LEU A 196 21.04 -9.97 44.56
N ASP A 197 21.65 -11.15 44.51
CA ASP A 197 20.99 -12.40 44.12
C ASP A 197 19.75 -12.70 44.99
N GLU A 198 19.91 -12.61 46.32
CA GLU A 198 18.83 -12.84 47.28
C GLU A 198 17.76 -11.73 47.20
N LEU A 199 18.16 -10.47 47.00
CA LEU A 199 17.22 -9.37 46.76
C LEU A 199 16.38 -9.59 45.49
N LEU A 200 17.01 -10.02 44.40
CA LEU A 200 16.35 -10.29 43.12
C LEU A 200 15.40 -11.49 43.23
N LEU A 201 15.77 -12.53 43.96
CA LEU A 201 14.91 -13.66 44.28
C LEU A 201 13.68 -13.22 45.09
N PHE A 202 13.89 -12.47 46.18
CA PHE A 202 12.82 -11.93 47.00
C PHE A 202 11.87 -11.01 46.20
N TRP A 203 12.42 -10.15 45.34
CA TRP A 203 11.63 -9.29 44.46
C TRP A 203 10.72 -10.10 43.54
N LYS A 204 11.26 -11.14 42.89
CA LYS A 204 10.50 -12.07 42.05
C LYS A 204 9.34 -12.71 42.81
N GLU A 205 9.60 -13.26 44.01
CA GLU A 205 8.55 -13.90 44.81
C GLU A 205 7.39 -12.95 45.17
N ARG A 206 7.70 -11.67 45.39
CA ARG A 206 6.70 -10.65 45.76
C ARG A 206 5.94 -10.06 44.58
N ILE A 207 6.46 -10.14 43.35
CA ILE A 207 5.73 -9.72 42.13
C ILE A 207 4.99 -10.88 41.43
N CYS A 208 5.41 -12.14 41.64
CA CYS A 208 4.76 -13.35 41.11
C CYS A 208 3.42 -13.71 41.79
N ILE A 209 2.48 -12.76 41.90
CA ILE A 209 1.18 -12.97 42.54
C ILE A 209 0.10 -13.26 41.47
N PRO A 210 -0.64 -14.38 41.54
CA PRO A 210 -1.78 -14.62 40.65
C PRO A 210 -2.87 -13.55 40.82
N ARG A 211 -3.37 -12.95 39.72
CA ARG A 211 -4.36 -11.85 39.71
C ARG A 211 -5.59 -12.14 40.58
N GLU A 212 -6.07 -13.39 40.56
CA GLU A 212 -7.23 -13.88 41.32
C GLU A 212 -6.98 -14.06 42.83
N LYS A 213 -5.72 -14.01 43.28
CA LYS A 213 -5.30 -14.25 44.69
C LYS A 213 -4.53 -13.07 45.29
N ALA A 214 -4.49 -11.94 44.58
CA ALA A 214 -3.81 -10.72 44.99
C ALA A 214 -4.75 -9.84 45.85
N ASP A 215 -4.74 -10.06 47.16
CA ASP A 215 -5.29 -9.11 48.13
C ASP A 215 -4.53 -7.76 48.04
N ASP A 216 -5.20 -6.66 48.37
CA ASP A 216 -4.66 -5.30 48.25
C ASP A 216 -3.42 -5.09 49.12
N CYS A 217 -3.29 -5.83 50.22
CA CYS A 217 -2.07 -5.82 51.01
C CYS A 217 -0.84 -6.25 50.19
N LYS A 218 -0.96 -7.35 49.43
CA LYS A 218 0.13 -7.90 48.62
C LYS A 218 0.48 -6.99 47.43
N LYS A 219 -0.52 -6.35 46.82
CA LYS A 219 -0.29 -5.35 45.76
C LYS A 219 0.53 -4.17 46.27
N ARG A 220 0.17 -3.60 47.43
CA ARG A 220 0.91 -2.49 48.06
C ARG A 220 2.36 -2.87 48.38
N VAL A 221 2.59 -4.09 48.89
CA VAL A 221 3.94 -4.64 49.11
C VAL A 221 4.71 -4.72 47.78
N ALA A 222 4.13 -5.30 46.73
CA ALA A 222 4.77 -5.42 45.42
C ALA A 222 5.09 -4.04 44.79
N GLN A 223 4.19 -3.06 44.94
CA GLN A 223 4.36 -1.70 44.42
C GLN A 223 5.52 -0.95 45.10
N GLU A 224 5.53 -0.87 46.43
CA GLU A 224 6.60 -0.15 47.18
C GLU A 224 7.95 -0.86 47.08
N LEU A 225 7.97 -2.20 47.03
CA LEU A 225 9.19 -2.96 46.80
C LEU A 225 9.75 -2.69 45.40
N THR A 226 8.90 -2.74 44.37
CA THR A 226 9.33 -2.54 42.97
C THR A 226 9.83 -1.13 42.72
N ILE A 227 9.14 -0.09 43.22
CA ILE A 227 9.62 1.30 43.03
C ILE A 227 10.96 1.53 43.76
N SER A 228 11.11 1.01 44.98
CA SER A 228 12.32 1.17 45.78
C SER A 228 13.52 0.42 45.21
N ILE A 229 13.33 -0.80 44.72
CA ILE A 229 14.38 -1.56 44.02
C ILE A 229 14.71 -0.88 42.69
N ALA A 230 13.72 -0.44 41.91
CA ALA A 230 13.97 0.25 40.64
C ALA A 230 14.76 1.54 40.82
N ASP A 231 14.42 2.39 41.80
CA ASP A 231 15.17 3.61 42.12
C ASP A 231 16.61 3.29 42.58
N MET A 232 16.81 2.25 43.39
CA MET A 232 18.15 1.83 43.81
C MET A 232 19.00 1.32 42.64
N LEU A 233 18.46 0.42 41.82
CA LEU A 233 19.18 -0.15 40.69
C LEU A 233 19.45 0.90 39.60
N LEU A 234 18.55 1.87 39.40
CA LEU A 234 18.78 3.00 38.49
C LEU A 234 19.93 3.90 38.96
N ARG A 235 20.07 4.15 40.28
CA ARG A 235 21.25 4.82 40.83
C ARG A 235 22.53 4.02 40.55
N PHE A 236 22.54 2.73 40.84
CA PHE A 236 23.71 1.86 40.54
C PHE A 236 24.09 1.90 39.04
N CYS A 237 23.09 1.83 38.17
CA CYS A 237 23.24 1.88 36.70
C CYS A 237 23.65 3.26 36.15
N ALA A 238 23.59 4.32 36.98
CA ALA A 238 24.07 5.66 36.62
C ALA A 238 25.56 5.85 36.95
N CYS A 239 26.02 5.30 38.08
CA CYS A 239 27.36 5.55 38.64
C CYS A 239 28.53 4.98 37.80
N SER A 240 28.40 3.78 37.22
CA SER A 240 29.43 3.24 36.32
C SER A 240 28.88 2.18 35.34
N GLU A 241 29.52 2.03 34.19
CA GLU A 241 29.19 0.99 33.21
C GLU A 241 29.51 -0.41 33.72
N SER A 242 30.59 -0.58 34.49
CA SER A 242 30.93 -1.86 35.13
C SER A 242 29.82 -2.32 36.08
N LEU A 243 29.20 -1.40 36.81
CA LEU A 243 28.10 -1.71 37.73
C LEU A 243 26.77 -1.90 36.97
N LEU A 244 26.51 -1.13 35.92
CA LEU A 244 25.40 -1.36 34.98
C LEU A 244 25.48 -2.78 34.37
N SER A 245 26.61 -3.15 33.78
CA SER A 245 26.84 -4.46 33.16
C SER A 245 26.71 -5.59 34.19
N PHE A 246 27.26 -5.43 35.40
CA PHE A 246 27.09 -6.40 36.48
C PHE A 246 25.63 -6.58 36.93
N VAL A 247 24.90 -5.49 37.18
CA VAL A 247 23.46 -5.54 37.55
C VAL A 247 22.64 -6.16 36.42
N SER A 248 22.92 -5.76 35.18
CA SER A 248 22.32 -6.29 33.95
C SER A 248 22.55 -7.79 33.79
N GLN A 249 23.76 -8.27 34.10
CA GLN A 249 24.09 -9.69 34.14
C GLN A 249 23.26 -10.43 35.19
N ARG A 250 23.27 -9.99 36.46
CA ARG A 250 22.52 -10.65 37.54
C ARG A 250 21.01 -10.71 37.29
N ILE A 251 20.41 -9.68 36.69
CA ILE A 251 18.96 -9.66 36.43
C ILE A 251 18.55 -10.69 35.37
N HIS A 252 19.34 -10.87 34.29
CA HIS A 252 18.97 -11.84 33.25
C HIS A 252 19.41 -13.28 33.58
N GLU A 253 20.47 -13.46 34.37
CA GLU A 253 20.87 -14.77 34.92
C GLU A 253 19.90 -15.26 36.01
N SER A 254 19.18 -14.35 36.69
CA SER A 254 18.18 -14.70 37.72
C SER A 254 16.99 -15.49 37.13
N PRO A 255 16.82 -16.79 37.48
CA PRO A 255 15.91 -17.68 36.75
C PRO A 255 14.45 -17.22 36.77
N GLY A 256 13.93 -16.79 35.61
CA GLY A 256 12.54 -16.37 35.44
C GLY A 256 12.17 -15.05 36.15
N LEU A 257 13.14 -14.25 36.61
CA LEU A 257 12.88 -12.89 37.09
C LEU A 257 12.37 -12.00 35.95
N LEU A 258 12.97 -12.08 34.77
CA LEU A 258 12.65 -11.18 33.66
C LEU A 258 11.20 -11.34 33.17
N ASP A 259 10.72 -12.59 33.06
CA ASP A 259 9.32 -12.91 32.77
C ASP A 259 8.37 -12.38 33.88
N ALA A 260 8.78 -12.48 35.14
CA ALA A 260 8.02 -11.94 36.26
C ALA A 260 7.92 -10.40 36.23
N LEU A 261 9.03 -9.71 35.97
CA LEU A 261 9.07 -8.25 35.83
C LEU A 261 8.19 -7.77 34.69
N MET A 262 8.25 -8.45 33.53
CA MET A 262 7.38 -8.14 32.40
C MET A 262 5.89 -8.31 32.73
N ARG A 263 5.50 -9.42 33.38
CA ARG A 263 4.11 -9.67 33.76
C ARG A 263 3.62 -8.78 34.89
N ALA A 264 4.52 -8.18 35.68
CA ALA A 264 4.17 -7.34 36.82
C ALA A 264 3.45 -6.05 36.41
N GLU A 265 3.57 -5.58 35.16
CA GLU A 265 2.89 -4.35 34.71
C GLU A 265 1.36 -4.41 34.90
N ARG A 266 0.78 -5.62 34.88
CA ARG A 266 -0.67 -5.86 35.11
C ARG A 266 -1.13 -5.75 36.57
N ILE A 267 -0.20 -5.65 37.51
CA ILE A 267 -0.45 -5.67 38.98
C ILE A 267 0.01 -4.35 39.61
N LEU A 268 0.97 -3.68 39.00
CA LEU A 268 1.60 -2.45 39.48
C LEU A 268 0.84 -1.20 38.98
N ASP A 269 0.84 -0.14 39.79
CA ASP A 269 0.25 1.14 39.38
C ASP A 269 1.13 1.82 38.31
N LYS A 270 0.50 2.60 37.42
CA LYS A 270 1.15 3.29 36.29
C LYS A 270 2.44 4.05 36.65
N LYS A 271 2.52 4.65 37.85
CA LYS A 271 3.75 5.32 38.33
C LYS A 271 4.90 4.32 38.54
N VAL A 272 4.62 3.15 39.11
CA VAL A 272 5.61 2.10 39.38
C VAL A 272 5.99 1.39 38.08
N VAL A 273 5.03 1.14 37.18
CA VAL A 273 5.28 0.61 35.83
C VAL A 273 6.23 1.53 35.05
N ASN A 274 5.99 2.84 35.05
CA ASN A 274 6.91 3.80 34.42
C ASN A 274 8.33 3.73 34.99
N LYS A 275 8.48 3.57 36.32
CA LYS A 275 9.78 3.45 36.98
C LYS A 275 10.50 2.12 36.64
N LEU A 276 9.74 1.03 36.54
CA LEU A 276 10.25 -0.26 36.07
C LEU A 276 10.68 -0.19 34.59
N HIS A 277 9.90 0.48 33.74
CA HIS A 277 10.24 0.67 32.33
C HIS A 277 11.48 1.57 32.16
N GLU A 278 11.67 2.59 33.01
CA GLU A 278 12.91 3.38 33.07
C GLU A 278 14.13 2.50 33.38
N LEU A 279 14.03 1.57 34.34
CA LEU A 279 15.09 0.59 34.63
C LEU A 279 15.32 -0.35 33.44
N LEU A 280 14.27 -0.95 32.86
CA LEU A 280 14.40 -1.89 31.75
C LEU A 280 14.99 -1.22 30.49
N LEU A 281 14.61 0.02 30.18
CA LEU A 281 15.22 0.82 29.11
C LEU A 281 16.71 1.10 29.40
N LYS A 282 17.07 1.40 30.65
CA LYS A 282 18.46 1.63 31.06
C LYS A 282 19.31 0.37 30.93
N LEU A 283 18.75 -0.81 31.21
CA LEU A 283 19.44 -2.11 31.10
C LEU A 283 19.57 -2.60 29.65
N ILE A 284 18.63 -2.26 28.77
CA ILE A 284 18.68 -2.58 27.32
C ILE A 284 19.86 -1.92 26.59
N ALA A 285 20.50 -0.91 27.18
CA ALA A 285 21.77 -0.40 26.67
C ALA A 285 22.88 -1.48 26.64
N GLU A 286 22.80 -2.51 27.50
CA GLU A 286 23.75 -3.61 27.53
C GLU A 286 23.39 -4.73 26.52
N PRO A 287 24.25 -5.06 25.54
CA PRO A 287 23.90 -5.99 24.45
C PRO A 287 23.46 -7.39 24.89
N ALA A 288 24.06 -7.93 25.95
CA ALA A 288 23.72 -9.26 26.48
C ALA A 288 22.27 -9.28 27.02
N PHE A 289 21.91 -8.28 27.83
CA PHE A 289 20.56 -8.13 28.37
C PHE A 289 19.55 -7.77 27.28
N LYS A 290 19.91 -6.91 26.31
CA LYS A 290 19.08 -6.63 25.12
C LYS A 290 18.69 -7.93 24.41
N CYS A 291 19.62 -8.89 24.29
CA CYS A 291 19.37 -10.19 23.68
C CYS A 291 18.43 -11.07 24.53
N GLU A 292 18.70 -11.28 25.82
CA GLU A 292 17.83 -12.12 26.67
C GLU A 292 16.45 -11.50 26.91
N PHE A 293 16.38 -10.18 27.10
CA PHE A 293 15.12 -9.44 27.18
C PHE A 293 14.28 -9.65 25.93
N ALA A 294 14.87 -9.53 24.73
CA ALA A 294 14.13 -9.72 23.49
C ALA A 294 13.53 -11.12 23.35
N LYS A 295 14.20 -12.17 23.85
CA LYS A 295 13.67 -13.54 23.85
C LYS A 295 12.44 -13.70 24.72
N VAL A 296 12.46 -13.14 25.94
CA VAL A 296 11.31 -13.14 26.85
C VAL A 296 10.19 -12.23 26.30
N PHE A 297 10.56 -11.10 25.69
CA PHE A 297 9.64 -10.15 25.09
C PHE A 297 8.82 -10.76 23.95
N ILE A 298 9.40 -11.61 23.10
CA ILE A 298 8.64 -12.36 22.09
C ILE A 298 7.58 -13.28 22.73
N GLN A 299 7.93 -13.98 23.81
CA GLN A 299 7.02 -14.86 24.53
C GLN A 299 5.87 -14.11 25.25
N TYR A 300 6.01 -12.80 25.42
CA TYR A 300 4.98 -11.95 26.01
C TYR A 300 3.84 -11.59 25.05
N TYR A 301 4.11 -11.46 23.74
CA TYR A 301 3.11 -11.08 22.73
C TYR A 301 1.86 -11.98 22.75
N PRO A 302 1.96 -13.32 22.69
CA PRO A 302 0.78 -14.19 22.75
C PRO A 302 -0.02 -14.01 24.03
N VAL A 303 0.64 -13.74 25.16
CA VAL A 303 -0.03 -13.54 26.45
C VAL A 303 -0.85 -12.25 26.41
N ALA A 304 -0.23 -11.12 26.05
CA ALA A 304 -0.87 -9.82 25.98
C ALA A 304 -2.03 -9.81 24.97
N PHE A 305 -1.78 -10.22 23.73
CA PHE A 305 -2.81 -10.21 22.69
C PHE A 305 -3.92 -11.23 22.95
N SER A 306 -3.67 -12.37 23.64
CA SER A 306 -4.77 -13.26 24.06
C SER A 306 -5.73 -12.60 25.06
N GLU A 307 -5.26 -11.66 25.87
CA GLU A 307 -6.08 -10.94 26.84
C GLU A 307 -6.83 -9.77 26.19
N VAL A 308 -6.19 -9.06 25.25
CA VAL A 308 -6.85 -8.05 24.39
C VAL A 308 -7.99 -8.69 23.58
N ILE A 309 -7.75 -9.85 22.96
CA ILE A 309 -8.77 -10.62 22.23
C ILE A 309 -9.94 -11.03 23.15
N LYS A 310 -9.67 -11.50 24.38
CA LYS A 310 -10.72 -11.83 25.36
C LYS A 310 -11.51 -10.61 25.81
N GLY A 311 -10.86 -9.45 25.92
CA GLY A 311 -11.51 -8.19 26.26
C GLY A 311 -12.36 -7.62 25.12
N GLY A 312 -12.03 -7.94 23.87
CA GLY A 312 -12.79 -7.55 22.68
C GLY A 312 -12.79 -6.05 22.38
N ASN A 313 -11.86 -5.29 22.98
CA ASN A 313 -11.71 -3.86 22.75
C ASN A 313 -10.25 -3.38 22.93
N ASP A 314 -9.86 -2.35 22.19
CA ASP A 314 -8.49 -1.81 22.14
C ASP A 314 -8.03 -1.15 23.44
N TYR A 315 -8.93 -0.66 24.31
CA TYR A 315 -8.54 -0.09 25.61
C TYR A 315 -7.76 -1.08 26.48
N VAL A 316 -7.96 -2.38 26.28
CA VAL A 316 -7.18 -3.41 26.99
C VAL A 316 -5.70 -3.38 26.58
N LEU A 317 -5.34 -2.92 25.38
CA LEU A 317 -3.95 -2.74 24.97
C LEU A 317 -3.24 -1.65 25.77
N GLU A 318 -3.96 -0.65 26.31
CA GLU A 318 -3.40 0.34 27.22
C GLU A 318 -2.94 -0.26 28.57
N GLU A 319 -3.42 -1.46 28.95
CA GLU A 319 -2.91 -2.23 30.09
C GLU A 319 -1.56 -2.92 29.80
N TYR A 320 -1.04 -2.85 28.56
CA TYR A 320 0.22 -3.47 28.14
C TYR A 320 1.26 -2.46 27.58
N PRO A 321 1.60 -1.37 28.31
CA PRO A 321 2.49 -0.32 27.82
C PRO A 321 3.92 -0.80 27.48
N LEU A 322 4.35 -1.97 27.93
CA LEU A 322 5.65 -2.56 27.57
C LEU A 322 5.75 -2.86 26.06
N ILE A 323 4.67 -3.30 25.41
CA ILE A 323 4.66 -3.58 23.95
C ILE A 323 5.03 -2.35 23.12
N PRO A 324 4.32 -1.21 23.18
CA PRO A 324 4.68 -0.02 22.41
C PRO A 324 6.02 0.60 22.86
N ALA A 325 6.41 0.46 24.13
CA ALA A 325 7.68 1.02 24.62
C ALA A 325 8.93 0.31 24.07
N PHE A 326 8.91 -1.03 23.96
CA PHE A 326 10.11 -1.83 23.67
C PHE A 326 10.18 -2.41 22.26
N SER A 327 9.05 -2.63 21.59
CA SER A 327 8.97 -3.16 20.21
C SER A 327 9.90 -2.44 19.22
N VAL A 328 9.83 -1.10 19.17
CA VAL A 328 10.68 -0.28 18.30
C VAL A 328 12.17 -0.48 18.64
N GLN A 329 12.51 -0.51 19.93
CA GLN A 329 13.88 -0.62 20.43
C GLN A 329 14.54 -1.99 20.17
N ILE A 330 13.74 -2.99 19.78
CA ILE A 330 14.19 -4.37 19.55
C ILE A 330 14.06 -4.75 18.07
N PHE A 331 12.89 -4.53 17.46
CA PHE A 331 12.58 -4.99 16.11
C PHE A 331 13.17 -4.11 14.99
N THR A 332 13.70 -2.94 15.34
CA THR A 332 14.42 -2.09 14.37
C THR A 332 15.93 -2.37 14.35
N VAL A 333 16.50 -3.06 15.35
CA VAL A 333 17.92 -3.42 15.37
C VAL A 333 18.16 -4.60 14.41
N PRO A 334 18.87 -4.45 13.26
CA PRO A 334 18.89 -5.47 12.21
C PRO A 334 19.52 -6.78 12.66
N THR A 335 20.71 -6.70 13.26
CA THR A 335 21.52 -7.86 13.67
C THR A 335 20.82 -8.70 14.74
N LEU A 336 20.14 -8.04 15.69
CA LEU A 336 19.31 -8.70 16.69
C LEU A 336 18.05 -9.28 16.05
N THR A 337 17.32 -8.50 15.25
CA THR A 337 16.04 -8.90 14.63
C THR A 337 16.21 -10.11 13.71
N THR A 338 17.25 -10.14 12.87
CA THR A 338 17.58 -11.31 12.04
C THR A 338 17.77 -12.57 12.90
N ARG A 339 18.51 -12.47 14.02
CA ARG A 339 18.69 -13.59 14.94
C ARG A 339 17.40 -13.99 15.63
N LEU A 340 16.57 -13.05 16.06
CA LEU A 340 15.26 -13.34 16.67
C LEU A 340 14.28 -14.02 15.70
N VAL A 341 14.32 -13.70 14.41
CA VAL A 341 13.53 -14.39 13.39
C VAL A 341 14.03 -15.82 13.13
N ARG A 342 15.36 -16.00 13.03
CA ARG A 342 16.00 -17.31 12.77
C ARG A 342 15.97 -18.26 13.98
N GLU A 343 16.34 -17.78 15.16
CA GLU A 343 16.55 -18.57 16.38
C GLU A 343 15.29 -18.63 17.28
N HIS A 344 14.41 -17.62 17.22
CA HIS A 344 13.29 -17.45 18.16
C HIS A 344 11.91 -17.23 17.51
N ASN A 345 11.78 -17.42 16.19
CA ASN A 345 10.52 -17.35 15.44
C ASN A 345 9.72 -16.03 15.58
N LEU A 346 10.39 -14.90 15.85
CA LEU A 346 9.77 -13.59 16.07
C LEU A 346 8.61 -13.26 15.09
N LEU A 347 8.86 -13.33 13.78
CA LEU A 347 7.83 -13.02 12.78
C LEU A 347 6.66 -14.01 12.81
N GLY A 348 6.93 -15.29 13.09
CA GLY A 348 5.88 -16.30 13.27
C GLY A 348 4.96 -15.97 14.43
N THR A 349 5.53 -15.59 15.58
CA THR A 349 4.76 -15.18 16.76
C THR A 349 3.88 -13.95 16.49
N LEU A 350 4.38 -12.94 15.76
CA LEU A 350 3.59 -11.77 15.37
C LEU A 350 2.43 -12.15 14.43
N LEU A 351 2.69 -12.99 13.42
CA LEU A 351 1.67 -13.48 12.48
C LEU A 351 0.63 -14.38 13.15
N GLU A 352 1.03 -15.20 14.13
CA GLU A 352 0.12 -16.02 14.94
C GLU A 352 -0.81 -15.16 15.80
N CYS A 353 -0.28 -14.12 16.46
CA CYS A 353 -1.09 -13.17 17.23
C CYS A 353 -2.11 -12.45 16.34
N LEU A 354 -1.69 -11.98 15.16
CA LEU A 354 -2.57 -11.27 14.22
C LEU A 354 -3.62 -12.20 13.60
N THR A 355 -3.25 -13.45 13.32
CA THR A 355 -4.18 -14.49 12.86
C THR A 355 -5.23 -14.80 13.94
N ALA A 356 -4.82 -14.95 15.21
CA ALA A 356 -5.74 -15.18 16.31
C ALA A 356 -6.71 -14.00 16.52
N LEU A 357 -6.21 -12.77 16.38
CA LEU A 357 -7.03 -11.55 16.43
C LEU A 357 -8.07 -11.54 15.32
N PHE A 358 -7.66 -11.72 14.05
CA PHE A 358 -8.60 -11.76 12.93
C PHE A 358 -9.63 -12.89 13.05
N LEU A 359 -9.21 -14.11 13.45
CA LEU A 359 -10.13 -15.22 13.69
C LEU A 359 -11.18 -14.92 14.76
N SER A 360 -10.85 -14.13 15.81
CA SER A 360 -11.84 -13.69 16.81
C SER A 360 -12.93 -12.79 16.23
N CYS A 361 -12.64 -12.11 15.11
CA CYS A 361 -13.53 -11.19 14.42
C CYS A 361 -14.19 -11.80 13.16
N VAL A 362 -13.94 -13.07 12.84
CA VAL A 362 -14.54 -13.75 11.68
C VAL A 362 -16.05 -14.01 11.88
N GLY A 363 -16.78 -14.00 10.77
CA GLY A 363 -18.21 -14.32 10.67
C GLY A 363 -18.48 -15.77 10.28
N GLU A 364 -19.76 -16.13 10.17
CA GLU A 364 -20.18 -17.46 9.68
C GLU A 364 -19.81 -17.69 8.20
N ASP A 365 -19.57 -16.60 7.47
CA ASP A 365 -19.10 -16.55 6.08
C ASP A 365 -17.59 -16.82 5.93
N GLY A 366 -16.87 -17.01 7.04
CA GLY A 366 -15.42 -17.23 7.04
C GLY A 366 -14.59 -15.97 6.80
N ARG A 367 -15.21 -14.78 6.76
CA ARG A 367 -14.55 -13.49 6.50
C ARG A 367 -14.47 -12.61 7.74
N LEU A 368 -13.50 -11.71 7.79
CA LEU A 368 -13.36 -10.70 8.83
C LEU A 368 -14.58 -9.75 8.82
N GLN A 369 -15.28 -9.65 9.95
CA GLN A 369 -16.44 -8.77 10.10
C GLN A 369 -16.00 -7.41 10.63
N THR A 370 -16.07 -6.37 9.78
CA THR A 370 -15.64 -5.00 10.09
C THR A 370 -16.20 -4.49 11.42
N SER A 371 -17.49 -4.73 11.69
CA SER A 371 -18.20 -4.29 12.89
C SER A 371 -17.68 -4.89 14.20
N LYS A 372 -17.07 -6.09 14.15
CA LYS A 372 -16.35 -6.67 15.29
C LYS A 372 -14.92 -6.14 15.34
N TRP A 373 -14.23 -6.17 14.21
CA TRP A 373 -12.81 -5.86 14.08
C TRP A 373 -12.44 -4.42 14.43
N VAL A 374 -13.34 -3.45 14.17
CA VAL A 374 -13.13 -2.04 14.53
C VAL A 374 -12.84 -1.83 16.02
N ASN A 375 -13.30 -2.71 16.91
CA ASN A 375 -12.98 -2.62 18.34
C ASN A 375 -11.56 -3.12 18.67
N LEU A 376 -10.89 -3.82 17.74
CA LEU A 376 -9.53 -4.35 17.85
C LEU A 376 -8.63 -3.77 16.74
N TYR A 377 -8.91 -2.53 16.34
CA TYR A 377 -8.23 -1.81 15.28
C TYR A 377 -6.79 -1.48 15.70
N ASP A 378 -6.58 -0.79 16.83
CA ASP A 378 -5.24 -0.37 17.27
C ASP A 378 -4.35 -1.59 17.59
N ALA A 379 -4.92 -2.65 18.17
CA ALA A 379 -4.25 -3.93 18.37
C ALA A 379 -3.81 -4.59 17.05
N SER A 380 -4.66 -4.56 16.00
CA SER A 380 -4.31 -5.07 14.67
C SER A 380 -3.19 -4.25 14.03
N PHE A 381 -3.29 -2.92 14.10
CA PHE A 381 -2.30 -2.01 13.52
C PHE A 381 -0.96 -2.11 14.26
N LYS A 382 -0.97 -2.33 15.57
CA LYS A 382 0.26 -2.55 16.34
C LYS A 382 1.02 -3.80 15.87
N LEU A 383 0.32 -4.91 15.65
CA LEU A 383 0.94 -6.14 15.12
C LEU A 383 1.42 -5.99 13.68
N LEU A 384 0.67 -5.30 12.82
CA LEU A 384 1.08 -4.99 11.45
C LEU A 384 2.31 -4.08 11.41
N GLU A 385 2.38 -3.08 12.28
CA GLU A 385 3.52 -2.17 12.40
C GLU A 385 4.77 -2.89 12.93
N ASP A 386 4.61 -3.78 13.92
CA ASP A 386 5.71 -4.59 14.44
C ASP A 386 6.23 -5.58 13.38
N ALA A 387 5.34 -6.22 12.61
CA ALA A 387 5.73 -7.04 11.46
C ALA A 387 6.41 -6.20 10.35
N ARG A 388 6.00 -4.94 10.16
CA ARG A 388 6.63 -3.99 9.24
C ARG A 388 8.05 -3.63 9.67
N TYR A 389 8.33 -3.44 10.97
CA TYR A 389 9.70 -3.24 11.46
C TYR A 389 10.58 -4.46 11.17
N VAL A 390 10.09 -5.65 11.48
CA VAL A 390 10.82 -6.91 11.28
C VAL A 390 11.13 -7.17 9.79
N LEU A 391 10.15 -6.97 8.90
CA LEU A 391 10.29 -7.21 7.46
C LEU A 391 10.96 -6.06 6.69
N ARG A 392 11.26 -4.93 7.34
CA ARG A 392 12.02 -3.82 6.71
C ARG A 392 13.49 -4.20 6.49
N HIS A 393 14.03 -5.12 7.29
CA HIS A 393 15.38 -5.64 7.13
C HIS A 393 15.46 -6.55 5.92
N GLU A 394 16.30 -6.20 4.94
CA GLU A 394 16.41 -6.93 3.68
C GLU A 394 16.76 -8.40 3.91
N GLU A 395 17.77 -8.68 4.75
CA GLU A 395 18.19 -10.04 5.12
C GLU A 395 17.03 -10.88 5.69
N VAL A 396 16.17 -10.28 6.53
CA VAL A 396 14.98 -10.95 7.07
C VAL A 396 13.99 -11.25 5.95
N SER A 397 13.71 -10.30 5.06
CA SER A 397 12.77 -10.50 3.96
C SER A 397 13.23 -11.62 3.01
N THR A 398 14.53 -11.66 2.66
CA THR A 398 15.11 -12.70 1.80
C THR A 398 15.17 -14.06 2.48
N TYR A 399 15.53 -14.12 3.77
CA TYR A 399 15.46 -15.33 4.58
C TYR A 399 14.02 -15.88 4.66
N VAL A 400 13.04 -15.01 4.91
CA VAL A 400 11.63 -15.41 5.01
C VAL A 400 11.12 -16.01 3.70
N ALA A 401 11.44 -15.37 2.57
CA ALA A 401 11.02 -15.86 1.26
C ALA A 401 11.72 -17.16 0.83
N SER A 402 13.01 -17.33 1.17
CA SER A 402 13.84 -18.43 0.67
C SER A 402 13.86 -19.66 1.58
N GLU A 403 13.85 -19.47 2.89
CA GLU A 403 14.04 -20.54 3.89
C GLU A 403 12.81 -20.78 4.79
N ARG A 404 11.84 -19.85 4.81
CA ARG A 404 10.62 -19.94 5.66
C ARG A 404 9.31 -19.84 4.86
N PRO A 405 9.05 -20.78 3.92
CA PRO A 405 7.79 -20.82 3.19
C PRO A 405 6.57 -20.98 4.11
N ASP A 406 6.74 -21.54 5.32
CA ASP A 406 5.72 -21.61 6.36
C ASP A 406 5.19 -20.22 6.76
N LEU A 407 6.07 -19.23 6.90
CA LEU A 407 5.70 -17.85 7.24
C LEU A 407 4.99 -17.15 6.07
N THR A 408 5.43 -17.39 4.83
CA THR A 408 4.73 -16.90 3.63
C THR A 408 3.33 -17.51 3.50
N SER A 409 3.17 -18.79 3.84
CA SER A 409 1.87 -19.48 3.86
C SER A 409 0.95 -18.94 4.94
N SER A 410 1.48 -18.65 6.14
CA SER A 410 0.74 -17.98 7.21
C SER A 410 0.28 -16.58 6.79
N TRP A 411 1.11 -15.83 6.06
CA TRP A 411 0.69 -14.54 5.48
C TRP A 411 -0.44 -14.70 4.45
N VAL A 412 -0.34 -15.65 3.52
CA VAL A 412 -1.41 -15.91 2.51
C VAL A 412 -2.72 -16.36 3.18
N LYS A 413 -2.66 -17.18 4.24
CA LYS A 413 -3.84 -17.55 5.05
C LYS A 413 -4.47 -16.35 5.77
N LEU A 414 -3.65 -15.43 6.27
CA LEU A 414 -4.12 -14.19 6.87
C LEU A 414 -4.83 -13.30 5.83
N LEU A 415 -4.27 -13.18 4.61
CA LEU A 415 -4.90 -12.47 3.51
C LEU A 415 -6.24 -13.11 3.06
N LEU A 416 -6.41 -14.42 3.24
CA LEU A 416 -7.68 -15.12 2.97
C LEU A 416 -8.80 -14.71 3.94
N LEU A 417 -8.49 -14.43 5.22
CA LEU A 417 -9.50 -14.00 6.21
C LEU A 417 -10.09 -12.62 5.87
N VAL A 418 -9.30 -11.74 5.25
CA VAL A 418 -9.70 -10.38 4.83
C VAL A 418 -10.14 -10.31 3.36
N GLN A 419 -10.07 -11.41 2.61
CA GLN A 419 -10.49 -11.49 1.21
C GLN A 419 -12.03 -11.39 1.12
N GLY A 420 -12.51 -10.28 0.57
CA GLY A 420 -13.93 -9.98 0.44
C GLY A 420 -14.61 -9.43 1.69
N MET A 421 -13.85 -8.92 2.68
CA MET A 421 -14.39 -8.20 3.84
C MET A 421 -15.11 -6.90 3.42
N ASP A 422 -15.94 -6.34 4.31
CA ASP A 422 -16.73 -5.13 4.05
C ASP A 422 -17.56 -5.14 2.72
N PRO A 423 -18.35 -6.20 2.45
CA PRO A 423 -19.15 -6.29 1.23
C PRO A 423 -20.26 -5.25 1.21
N HIS A 424 -20.38 -4.53 0.10
CA HIS A 424 -21.45 -3.59 -0.16
C HIS A 424 -22.60 -4.27 -0.94
N LYS A 425 -23.84 -4.12 -0.47
CA LYS A 425 -25.05 -4.63 -1.13
C LYS A 425 -26.02 -3.49 -1.46
N ARG A 426 -26.57 -3.48 -2.67
CA ARG A 426 -27.44 -2.37 -3.12
C ARG A 426 -28.77 -2.36 -2.38
N VAL A 427 -29.11 -1.24 -1.75
CA VAL A 427 -30.40 -1.06 -1.08
C VAL A 427 -31.45 -0.52 -2.06
N THR A 428 -32.53 -1.27 -2.27
CA THR A 428 -33.62 -0.89 -3.19
C THR A 428 -34.87 -0.37 -2.47
N SER A 429 -35.07 -0.74 -1.21
CA SER A 429 -36.15 -0.29 -0.30
C SER A 429 -35.80 1.02 0.45
N ILE A 430 -36.64 1.44 1.39
CA ILE A 430 -36.34 2.56 2.32
C ILE A 430 -35.27 2.07 3.32
N PRO A 431 -34.14 2.78 3.49
CA PRO A 431 -33.08 2.36 4.39
C PRO A 431 -33.50 2.48 5.87
N ALA A 432 -32.95 1.62 6.72
CA ALA A 432 -32.74 1.96 8.11
C ALA A 432 -31.48 2.85 8.16
N GLU A 433 -31.60 4.06 8.70
CA GLU A 433 -30.47 4.99 8.82
C GLU A 433 -29.44 4.43 9.81
N GLY A 434 -28.19 4.35 9.35
CA GLY A 434 -27.04 3.94 10.15
C GLY A 434 -25.78 4.46 9.48
N GLU A 435 -25.23 5.56 9.98
CA GLU A 435 -23.93 6.06 9.54
C GLU A 435 -22.85 5.11 10.06
N ASN A 436 -22.06 4.54 9.14
CA ASN A 436 -20.90 3.74 9.52
C ASN A 436 -19.72 4.69 9.77
N GLU A 437 -19.49 5.06 11.04
CA GLU A 437 -18.41 5.97 11.45
C GLU A 437 -17.00 5.49 11.04
N ASN A 438 -16.84 4.19 10.75
CA ASN A 438 -15.55 3.53 10.52
C ASN A 438 -15.28 3.13 9.07
N LEU A 439 -15.98 3.73 8.10
CA LEU A 439 -15.85 3.46 6.66
C LEU A 439 -14.40 3.43 6.13
N SER A 440 -13.49 4.25 6.68
CA SER A 440 -12.10 4.30 6.22
C SER A 440 -11.20 3.17 6.74
N ALA A 441 -11.58 2.50 7.82
CA ALA A 441 -10.75 1.50 8.50
C ALA A 441 -10.40 0.28 7.62
N PRO A 442 -11.32 -0.31 6.83
CA PRO A 442 -11.00 -1.36 5.86
C PRO A 442 -9.97 -0.97 4.80
N PHE A 443 -9.97 0.29 4.35
CA PHE A 443 -8.97 0.82 3.42
C PHE A 443 -7.61 0.98 4.10
N MET A 444 -7.59 1.53 5.32
CA MET A 444 -6.38 1.62 6.14
C MET A 444 -5.74 0.24 6.40
N LEU A 445 -6.54 -0.79 6.71
CA LEU A 445 -6.03 -2.17 6.83
C LEU A 445 -5.42 -2.65 5.50
N GLY A 446 -6.10 -2.39 4.37
CA GLY A 446 -5.57 -2.63 3.04
C GLY A 446 -4.20 -1.97 2.79
N HIS A 447 -3.95 -0.78 3.35
CA HIS A 447 -2.65 -0.10 3.28
C HIS A 447 -1.52 -0.96 3.86
N TYR A 448 -1.68 -1.37 5.12
CA TYR A 448 -0.64 -2.01 5.91
C TYR A 448 -0.36 -3.42 5.40
N LEU A 449 -1.42 -4.13 4.97
CA LEU A 449 -1.27 -5.38 4.22
C LEU A 449 -0.45 -5.15 2.94
N GLY A 450 -0.76 -4.11 2.15
CA GLY A 450 0.00 -3.75 0.95
C GLY A 450 1.47 -3.41 1.21
N ILE A 451 1.79 -2.74 2.33
CA ILE A 451 3.18 -2.46 2.72
C ILE A 451 3.92 -3.78 3.00
N ILE A 452 3.35 -4.68 3.80
CA ILE A 452 3.98 -5.96 4.15
C ILE A 452 4.14 -6.85 2.91
N GLN A 453 3.14 -6.86 2.01
CA GLN A 453 3.22 -7.53 0.71
C GLN A 453 4.44 -7.06 -0.12
N ASN A 454 4.67 -5.74 -0.19
CA ASN A 454 5.84 -5.18 -0.89
C ASN A 454 7.17 -5.56 -0.22
N LEU A 455 7.23 -5.64 1.11
CA LEU A 455 8.45 -6.05 1.83
C LEU A 455 8.78 -7.54 1.60
N LEU A 456 7.79 -8.42 1.72
CA LEU A 456 7.95 -9.85 1.41
C LEU A 456 8.38 -10.08 -0.05
N LEU A 457 7.83 -9.30 -0.98
CA LEU A 457 8.16 -9.40 -2.40
C LEU A 457 9.60 -8.99 -2.72
N LYS A 458 10.11 -7.91 -2.11
CA LYS A 458 11.53 -7.51 -2.25
C LYS A 458 12.45 -8.67 -1.89
N GLY A 459 12.21 -9.28 -0.72
CA GLY A 459 12.94 -10.47 -0.27
C GLY A 459 12.85 -11.65 -1.26
N ALA A 460 11.67 -11.90 -1.84
CA ALA A 460 11.43 -12.99 -2.78
C ALA A 460 12.04 -12.79 -4.18
N LEU A 461 12.38 -11.55 -4.57
CA LEU A 461 12.97 -11.22 -5.87
C LEU A 461 14.49 -10.97 -5.83
N SER A 462 15.07 -10.82 -4.63
CA SER A 462 16.51 -10.70 -4.39
C SER A 462 17.28 -11.93 -4.88
N SER A 463 18.51 -11.72 -5.36
CA SER A 463 19.39 -12.81 -5.80
C SER A 463 20.17 -13.40 -4.62
N PRO A 464 20.15 -14.73 -4.39
CA PRO A 464 20.91 -15.37 -3.33
C PRO A 464 22.39 -15.48 -3.73
N GLY A 465 23.19 -14.40 -3.58
CA GLY A 465 24.60 -14.48 -3.99
C GLY A 465 25.57 -13.30 -3.80
N GLN A 466 25.24 -12.21 -3.09
CA GLN A 466 26.17 -11.05 -2.96
C GLN A 466 26.37 -10.42 -1.58
N GLN A 467 25.84 -11.00 -0.50
CA GLN A 467 26.25 -10.60 0.86
C GLN A 467 27.32 -11.57 1.38
N GLU A 468 28.57 -11.12 1.36
CA GLU A 468 29.65 -11.76 2.13
C GLU A 468 29.24 -11.83 3.60
N SER A 469 29.44 -12.99 4.22
CA SER A 469 29.10 -13.21 5.62
C SER A 469 30.01 -12.39 6.54
N THR A 470 29.60 -11.17 6.86
CA THR A 470 30.29 -10.32 7.86
C THR A 470 30.11 -10.89 9.26
N ASN A 471 30.99 -11.86 9.60
CA ASN A 471 31.37 -12.34 10.93
C ASN A 471 30.32 -12.17 12.04
N VAL A 472 29.34 -13.09 12.11
CA VAL A 472 28.37 -13.21 13.21
C VAL A 472 29.04 -13.83 14.46
N THR A 473 30.14 -13.22 14.94
CA THR A 473 30.99 -13.76 16.02
C THR A 473 31.33 -12.69 17.07
N ALA A 474 30.48 -11.68 17.23
CA ALA A 474 30.60 -10.66 18.27
C ALA A 474 29.81 -10.96 19.56
N CYS A 475 28.76 -11.79 19.50
CA CYS A 475 27.86 -12.05 20.64
C CYS A 475 28.19 -13.33 21.45
N SER A 476 29.17 -14.12 21.02
CA SER A 476 29.48 -15.45 21.61
C SER A 476 30.78 -15.49 22.43
N THR A 477 31.51 -14.38 22.52
CA THR A 477 32.81 -14.28 23.19
C THR A 477 32.75 -13.83 24.66
N ALA A 478 31.58 -13.38 25.15
CA ALA A 478 31.43 -12.79 26.49
C ALA A 478 31.23 -13.79 27.65
N THR A 479 31.03 -15.09 27.39
CA THR A 479 30.61 -16.09 28.41
C THR A 479 31.66 -17.19 28.70
N LYS A 480 32.96 -16.88 28.59
CA LYS A 480 34.04 -17.81 28.97
C LYS A 480 35.10 -17.21 29.90
N GLY A 481 34.64 -16.81 31.09
CA GLY A 481 35.47 -16.66 32.27
C GLY A 481 35.17 -17.77 33.28
N MET A 482 36.17 -18.60 33.59
CA MET A 482 36.21 -19.49 34.77
C MET A 482 35.17 -20.63 34.89
N GLU A 483 35.41 -21.74 34.17
CA GLU A 483 35.12 -23.08 34.70
C GLU A 483 36.31 -24.04 34.52
N SER A 484 36.52 -24.89 35.53
CA SER A 484 37.79 -25.61 35.74
C SER A 484 38.00 -26.82 34.81
N ALA A 485 39.27 -27.19 34.63
CA ALA A 485 39.67 -28.28 33.75
C ALA A 485 39.24 -29.67 34.28
N LYS A 486 38.16 -30.23 33.72
CA LYS A 486 37.98 -31.68 33.49
C LYS A 486 36.73 -31.97 32.63
N ASN A 487 36.94 -32.28 31.35
CA ASN A 487 36.37 -33.46 30.67
C ASN A 487 36.84 -33.53 29.20
N GLN A 488 37.90 -34.31 28.95
CA GLN A 488 38.20 -34.80 27.61
C GLN A 488 37.21 -35.91 27.22
N ARG A 489 36.97 -36.05 25.89
CA ARG A 489 36.09 -37.03 25.22
C ARG A 489 34.60 -36.62 25.29
N LEU A 490 34.01 -36.11 24.21
CA LEU A 490 33.64 -36.93 23.04
C LEU A 490 33.64 -36.11 21.74
N ALA A 491 34.74 -36.15 20.98
CA ALA A 491 34.73 -35.83 19.55
C ALA A 491 34.70 -37.15 18.77
N LYS A 492 33.56 -37.47 18.14
CA LYS A 492 33.46 -38.57 17.17
C LYS A 492 32.43 -38.24 16.08
N VAL A 493 32.94 -37.55 15.06
CA VAL A 493 32.57 -37.63 13.64
C VAL A 493 31.32 -38.47 13.33
N GLY A 494 30.17 -37.81 13.21
CA GLY A 494 29.07 -38.29 12.40
C GLY A 494 29.24 -37.78 10.98
N ARG A 495 29.77 -38.60 10.07
CA ARG A 495 29.65 -38.32 8.63
C ARG A 495 28.17 -38.48 8.26
N VAL A 496 27.50 -37.38 7.94
CA VAL A 496 26.33 -37.46 7.04
C VAL A 496 26.88 -37.52 5.62
N SER A 497 26.33 -38.43 4.82
CA SER A 497 26.83 -38.77 3.49
C SER A 497 26.66 -37.62 2.51
N HIS A 498 27.76 -37.22 1.87
CA HIS A 498 27.72 -36.64 0.53
C HIS A 498 27.17 -37.72 -0.42
N GLU A 499 25.88 -37.64 -0.74
CA GLU A 499 25.42 -38.08 -2.05
C GLU A 499 25.38 -36.85 -2.95
N ASN A 500 26.45 -36.70 -3.74
CA ASN A 500 26.50 -35.71 -4.79
C ASN A 500 25.48 -36.09 -5.87
N SER A 501 24.24 -35.60 -5.75
CA SER A 501 23.46 -35.36 -6.96
C SER A 501 24.17 -34.25 -7.72
N VAL A 502 24.80 -34.61 -8.84
CA VAL A 502 25.44 -33.65 -9.73
C VAL A 502 24.32 -32.87 -10.40
N CYS A 503 23.92 -31.75 -9.78
CA CYS A 503 23.22 -30.70 -10.50
C CYS A 503 24.15 -30.27 -11.64
N THR A 504 23.77 -30.68 -12.84
CA THR A 504 24.37 -30.19 -14.07
C THR A 504 24.07 -28.70 -14.10
N LEU A 505 25.12 -27.86 -14.03
CA LEU A 505 25.01 -26.42 -14.19
C LEU A 505 24.60 -26.12 -15.64
N SER A 506 23.30 -26.20 -15.91
CA SER A 506 22.66 -25.41 -16.94
C SER A 506 22.32 -24.06 -16.34
N ASP A 507 23.30 -23.15 -16.33
CA ASP A 507 23.08 -21.75 -16.01
C ASP A 507 22.14 -21.13 -17.08
N SER A 508 20.85 -21.10 -16.78
CA SER A 508 19.88 -20.23 -17.44
C SER A 508 19.47 -19.13 -16.45
N SER A 509 20.20 -18.01 -16.47
CA SER A 509 20.01 -16.84 -15.57
C SER A 509 18.68 -16.09 -15.78
N SER A 510 17.76 -16.64 -16.56
CA SER A 510 16.55 -16.02 -17.09
C SER A 510 15.24 -16.42 -16.39
N GLU A 511 15.28 -17.29 -15.37
CA GLU A 511 14.08 -17.73 -14.64
C GLU A 511 13.69 -16.79 -13.47
N ILE A 512 12.39 -16.72 -13.19
CA ILE A 512 11.87 -16.01 -12.01
C ILE A 512 12.38 -16.72 -10.74
N PRO A 513 12.86 -15.99 -9.71
CA PRO A 513 13.31 -16.59 -8.47
C PRO A 513 12.27 -17.56 -7.88
N SER A 514 12.71 -18.77 -7.54
CA SER A 514 11.85 -19.83 -6.97
C SER A 514 10.94 -19.36 -5.82
N PRO A 515 11.38 -18.48 -4.89
CA PRO A 515 10.49 -17.91 -3.87
C PRO A 515 9.28 -17.15 -4.45
N ALA A 516 9.49 -16.30 -5.47
CA ALA A 516 8.43 -15.53 -6.09
C ALA A 516 7.44 -16.43 -6.86
N ALA A 517 7.93 -17.44 -7.58
CA ALA A 517 7.08 -18.44 -8.24
C ALA A 517 6.24 -19.25 -7.22
N CYS A 518 6.82 -19.58 -6.06
CA CYS A 518 6.10 -20.23 -4.96
C CYS A 518 4.97 -19.33 -4.42
N LEU A 519 5.25 -18.04 -4.18
CA LEU A 519 4.25 -17.06 -3.73
C LEU A 519 3.08 -16.92 -4.72
N ILE A 520 3.35 -16.88 -6.02
CA ILE A 520 2.33 -16.83 -7.08
C ILE A 520 1.42 -18.06 -7.00
N ARG A 521 2.00 -19.26 -6.89
CA ARG A 521 1.25 -20.53 -6.75
C ARG A 521 0.39 -20.55 -5.48
N GLN A 522 0.91 -20.06 -4.36
CA GLN A 522 0.16 -19.95 -3.10
C GLN A 522 -1.01 -18.96 -3.20
N CYS A 523 -0.80 -17.79 -3.82
CA CYS A 523 -1.86 -16.79 -4.03
C CYS A 523 -2.97 -17.36 -4.92
N LEU A 524 -2.62 -18.04 -6.01
CA LEU A 524 -3.58 -18.70 -6.90
C LEU A 524 -4.40 -19.75 -6.16
N LYS A 525 -3.77 -20.68 -5.45
CA LYS A 525 -4.47 -21.68 -4.62
C LYS A 525 -5.46 -21.03 -3.65
N ALA A 526 -5.05 -19.97 -2.94
CA ALA A 526 -5.92 -19.25 -2.01
C ALA A 526 -7.13 -18.57 -2.69
N ILE A 527 -6.93 -17.96 -3.88
CA ILE A 527 -8.02 -17.39 -4.68
C ILE A 527 -9.00 -18.49 -5.13
N GLY A 528 -8.49 -19.63 -5.60
CA GLY A 528 -9.30 -20.77 -6.03
C GLY A 528 -10.17 -21.32 -4.90
N SER A 529 -9.57 -21.66 -3.75
CA SER A 529 -10.31 -22.16 -2.59
C SER A 529 -11.36 -21.17 -2.08
N TRP A 530 -11.07 -19.87 -2.10
CA TRP A 530 -12.04 -18.83 -1.72
C TRP A 530 -13.27 -18.79 -2.65
N LEU A 531 -13.06 -18.97 -3.96
CA LEU A 531 -14.16 -18.98 -4.95
C LEU A 531 -15.01 -20.25 -4.89
N GLU A 532 -14.42 -21.39 -4.51
CA GLU A 532 -15.17 -22.62 -4.24
C GLU A 532 -16.03 -22.49 -2.98
N LEU A 533 -15.55 -21.80 -1.95
CA LEU A 533 -16.28 -21.54 -0.69
C LEU A 533 -17.46 -20.56 -0.84
N THR A 534 -17.32 -19.55 -1.68
CA THR A 534 -18.35 -18.51 -1.88
C THR A 534 -19.51 -18.96 -2.76
N GLY A 535 -19.33 -20.01 -3.57
CA GLY A 535 -20.33 -20.48 -4.52
C GLY A 535 -20.52 -19.58 -5.75
N ASP A 536 -19.70 -18.54 -5.90
CA ASP A 536 -19.75 -17.58 -7.01
C ASP A 536 -19.56 -18.23 -8.40
N LEU A 537 -18.91 -19.39 -8.42
CA LEU A 537 -18.73 -20.22 -9.61
C LEU A 537 -19.78 -21.33 -9.66
N GLY A 538 -21.01 -20.96 -10.04
CA GLY A 538 -22.03 -21.93 -10.47
C GLY A 538 -21.57 -22.64 -11.75
N VAL A 539 -20.85 -23.76 -11.60
CA VAL A 539 -20.18 -24.46 -12.71
C VAL A 539 -21.19 -25.02 -13.72
N LYS A 540 -21.46 -24.23 -14.76
CA LYS A 540 -21.79 -24.72 -16.10
C LYS A 540 -20.54 -24.58 -16.96
N VAL A 541 -19.75 -25.65 -17.06
CA VAL A 541 -18.77 -25.75 -18.16
C VAL A 541 -19.58 -25.77 -19.45
N ASN A 542 -19.23 -24.88 -20.38
CA ASN A 542 -19.95 -24.76 -21.64
C ASN A 542 -19.45 -25.85 -22.60
N GLU A 543 -19.82 -27.11 -22.35
CA GLU A 543 -19.76 -28.15 -23.38
C GLU A 543 -20.62 -27.71 -24.56
N GLY A 544 -20.03 -27.67 -25.75
CA GLY A 544 -20.44 -26.77 -26.82
C GLY A 544 -21.92 -26.79 -27.18
N SER A 545 -22.58 -25.64 -27.06
CA SER A 545 -23.75 -25.35 -27.88
C SER A 545 -23.29 -25.17 -29.32
N GLN A 546 -23.83 -26.00 -30.22
CA GLN A 546 -23.55 -25.91 -31.66
C GLN A 546 -23.91 -24.51 -32.18
N LEU A 547 -22.92 -23.81 -32.71
CA LEU A 547 -23.09 -22.76 -33.69
C LEU A 547 -22.57 -23.35 -35.00
N ASP A 548 -23.49 -23.60 -35.94
CA ASP A 548 -23.13 -24.15 -37.25
C ASP A 548 -22.17 -23.20 -38.00
N ASN A 549 -21.26 -23.80 -38.76
CA ASN A 549 -20.29 -23.17 -39.67
C ASN A 549 -19.09 -22.45 -39.01
N VAL A 550 -18.19 -23.25 -38.41
CA VAL A 550 -16.74 -23.02 -38.55
C VAL A 550 -16.08 -24.34 -38.96
N ALA A 551 -16.07 -24.61 -40.26
CA ALA A 551 -15.15 -25.55 -40.88
C ALA A 551 -13.95 -24.77 -41.44
N ASP A 552 -12.84 -25.48 -41.67
CA ASP A 552 -11.55 -24.98 -42.17
C ASP A 552 -10.77 -24.08 -41.18
N TYR A 553 -9.85 -24.69 -40.43
CA TYR A 553 -8.41 -24.33 -40.35
C TYR A 553 -7.66 -25.21 -39.33
N TYR A 554 -7.50 -26.51 -39.60
CA TYR A 554 -6.56 -27.39 -38.88
C TYR A 554 -6.06 -28.57 -39.74
N GLU A 555 -5.06 -28.30 -40.58
CA GLU A 555 -3.95 -29.21 -40.90
C GLU A 555 -2.67 -28.34 -40.84
N VAL A 556 -1.46 -28.76 -40.47
CA VAL A 556 -0.80 -30.08 -40.63
C VAL A 556 0.20 -30.30 -39.48
N ILE A 557 0.05 -31.38 -38.69
CA ILE A 557 1.17 -32.24 -38.24
C ILE A 557 0.63 -33.68 -38.15
N GLY A 558 1.23 -34.62 -38.87
CA GLY A 558 0.78 -36.02 -38.95
C GLY A 558 1.31 -36.93 -37.81
N PRO A 559 0.60 -38.03 -37.47
CA PRO A 559 0.97 -38.95 -36.39
C PRO A 559 1.73 -40.21 -36.86
N PRO A 560 2.20 -41.04 -35.91
CA PRO A 560 2.27 -42.48 -36.16
C PRO A 560 1.61 -43.37 -35.06
N ILE A 561 0.55 -44.09 -35.47
CA ILE A 561 0.40 -45.57 -35.41
C ILE A 561 0.16 -46.31 -34.05
N GLN A 562 -1.09 -46.81 -33.94
CA GLN A 562 -1.62 -48.12 -33.46
C GLN A 562 -1.54 -48.63 -31.98
N GLU A 563 -2.75 -48.92 -31.46
CA GLU A 563 -3.25 -50.18 -30.82
C GLU A 563 -2.64 -50.66 -29.47
N SER A 564 -3.37 -51.22 -28.48
CA SER A 564 -4.79 -51.58 -28.24
C SER A 564 -5.03 -51.64 -26.69
N GLY A 565 -6.16 -52.02 -26.06
CA GLY A 565 -7.48 -52.55 -26.45
C GLY A 565 -8.15 -53.31 -25.27
N ASN A 566 -9.46 -53.61 -25.36
CA ASN A 566 -10.28 -54.45 -24.43
C ASN A 566 -10.47 -53.96 -22.96
N MET A 567 -11.52 -54.33 -22.20
CA MET A 567 -12.89 -54.83 -22.50
C MET A 567 -13.77 -54.72 -21.22
N LEU A 568 -15.10 -54.69 -21.41
CA LEU A 568 -16.20 -54.75 -20.43
C LEU A 568 -15.99 -55.56 -19.12
N LEU A 569 -16.69 -55.18 -18.04
CA LEU A 569 -17.87 -55.94 -17.56
C LEU A 569 -18.76 -55.22 -16.52
N ILE A 570 -19.99 -55.72 -16.37
CA ILE A 570 -21.16 -55.10 -15.71
C ILE A 570 -21.58 -55.91 -14.47
N GLY A 571 -22.08 -55.24 -13.43
CA GLY A 571 -23.06 -55.79 -12.47
C GLY A 571 -22.70 -55.64 -10.99
N GLN A 572 -23.64 -55.74 -10.03
CA GLN A 572 -25.11 -55.62 -10.08
C GLN A 572 -25.68 -55.61 -8.64
N GLY A 573 -26.65 -54.75 -8.31
CA GLY A 573 -27.45 -54.80 -7.06
C GLY A 573 -26.71 -54.45 -5.75
N GLY A 574 -27.38 -54.07 -4.66
CA GLY A 574 -28.81 -53.79 -4.45
C GLY A 574 -29.11 -53.56 -2.96
N MET A 575 -29.85 -52.49 -2.62
CA MET A 575 -30.22 -52.10 -1.25
C MET A 575 -31.74 -52.24 -1.02
N PRO A 576 -32.17 -52.65 0.19
CA PRO A 576 -33.50 -52.31 0.71
C PRO A 576 -33.45 -51.56 2.07
N GLN A 577 -34.57 -50.92 2.42
CA GLN A 577 -34.70 -49.87 3.45
C GLN A 577 -35.27 -50.35 4.82
N VAL A 578 -35.47 -49.35 5.72
CA VAL A 578 -36.37 -49.29 6.91
C VAL A 578 -35.79 -49.85 8.23
N GLY A 579 -35.86 -49.19 9.40
CA GLY A 579 -36.37 -47.84 9.73
C GLY A 579 -36.48 -47.56 11.25
N ASN A 580 -37.21 -46.50 11.63
CA ASN A 580 -37.75 -46.13 12.97
C ASN A 580 -36.87 -45.55 14.11
N ILE A 581 -36.93 -44.21 14.23
CA ILE A 581 -37.42 -43.42 15.40
C ILE A 581 -37.17 -43.96 16.82
N THR A 582 -36.34 -43.25 17.60
CA THR A 582 -36.71 -42.62 18.90
C THR A 582 -35.59 -41.65 19.32
N GLY A 583 -35.92 -40.54 19.99
CA GLY A 583 -34.99 -39.41 20.16
C GLY A 583 -34.54 -39.11 21.58
N ARG A 584 -33.48 -38.30 21.70
CA ARG A 584 -33.28 -37.24 22.72
C ARG A 584 -32.07 -36.40 22.32
N GLY A 585 -32.14 -35.09 22.53
CA GLY A 585 -31.17 -34.15 21.99
C GLY A 585 -29.80 -34.18 22.67
N LYS A 586 -28.78 -33.79 21.89
CA LYS A 586 -27.59 -33.09 22.36
C LYS A 586 -27.37 -31.91 21.42
N MET A 587 -27.06 -30.74 21.99
CA MET A 587 -26.45 -29.66 21.22
C MET A 587 -25.10 -30.17 20.70
N GLN A 588 -24.78 -29.88 19.44
CA GLN A 588 -23.48 -30.16 18.86
C GLN A 588 -22.99 -28.86 18.23
N GLU A 589 -21.92 -28.32 18.81
CA GLU A 589 -21.36 -27.03 18.44
C GLU A 589 -20.61 -27.10 17.10
N THR A 590 -20.73 -26.01 16.34
CA THR A 590 -19.81 -25.50 15.31
C THR A 590 -18.70 -26.44 14.80
N SER A 591 -18.90 -27.04 13.63
CA SER A 591 -17.90 -27.91 12.96
C SER A 591 -17.47 -27.42 11.56
N SER A 592 -17.86 -26.20 11.15
CA SER A 592 -17.62 -25.67 9.79
C SER A 592 -16.35 -24.80 9.66
N VAL A 593 -15.99 -24.04 10.70
CA VAL A 593 -14.88 -23.04 10.64
C VAL A 593 -13.49 -23.68 10.62
N VAL A 594 -13.33 -24.87 11.22
CA VAL A 594 -12.03 -25.58 11.33
C VAL A 594 -11.45 -25.99 9.96
N THR A 595 -12.30 -26.05 8.92
CA THR A 595 -11.90 -26.48 7.57
C THR A 595 -11.04 -25.44 6.82
N LEU A 596 -11.12 -24.15 7.19
CA LEU A 596 -10.35 -23.07 6.57
C LEU A 596 -8.84 -23.11 6.89
N THR A 597 -8.45 -23.78 7.98
CA THR A 597 -7.06 -23.80 8.49
C THR A 597 -6.38 -25.15 8.31
N GLY A 598 -6.96 -26.08 7.53
CA GLY A 598 -6.41 -27.40 7.26
C GLY A 598 -5.00 -27.35 6.65
N GLY A 599 -4.01 -27.87 7.38
CA GLY A 599 -2.58 -27.68 7.09
C GLY A 599 -2.04 -28.22 5.75
N ASN A 600 -2.81 -29.04 5.03
CA ASN A 600 -2.31 -29.78 3.86
C ASN A 600 -2.51 -29.07 2.50
N LEU A 601 -3.28 -27.99 2.39
CA LEU A 601 -3.64 -27.40 1.09
C LEU A 601 -2.58 -26.44 0.49
N LEU A 602 -1.74 -25.81 1.33
CA LEU A 602 -0.78 -24.77 0.92
C LEU A 602 0.70 -25.18 1.03
N TYR A 603 1.01 -26.35 1.61
CA TYR A 603 2.37 -26.89 1.63
C TYR A 603 2.70 -27.57 0.29
N ALA A 604 3.11 -26.78 -0.70
CA ALA A 604 3.65 -27.27 -1.96
C ALA A 604 5.16 -27.05 -2.02
N HIS A 605 5.93 -28.13 -2.20
CA HIS A 605 7.32 -28.02 -2.64
C HIS A 605 7.34 -27.46 -4.09
N PRO A 606 8.43 -26.79 -4.54
CA PRO A 606 8.53 -26.22 -5.88
C PRO A 606 8.33 -27.19 -7.06
N HIS A 607 8.27 -28.50 -6.79
CA HIS A 607 8.17 -29.57 -7.77
C HIS A 607 6.98 -30.54 -7.56
N SER A 608 5.98 -30.20 -6.72
CA SER A 608 4.72 -30.98 -6.67
C SER A 608 3.85 -30.73 -7.91
N GLY A 609 3.11 -31.77 -8.33
CA GLY A 609 2.55 -31.89 -9.68
C GLY A 609 1.41 -30.93 -10.04
N THR A 610 1.09 -30.91 -11.34
CA THR A 610 0.12 -30.00 -11.99
C THR A 610 -1.34 -30.17 -11.56
N ASP A 611 -1.70 -31.25 -10.88
CA ASP A 611 -3.09 -31.54 -10.46
C ASP A 611 -3.62 -30.66 -9.30
N GLU A 612 -2.75 -29.89 -8.62
CA GLU A 612 -3.10 -29.17 -7.38
C GLU A 612 -3.75 -27.77 -7.58
N LEU A 613 -3.99 -27.34 -8.82
CA LEU A 613 -4.51 -25.98 -9.12
C LEU A 613 -6.02 -25.91 -9.42
N GLY A 614 -6.74 -27.03 -9.35
CA GLY A 614 -8.21 -27.08 -9.29
C GLY A 614 -8.93 -26.32 -10.42
N LEU A 615 -9.58 -25.20 -10.09
CA LEU A 615 -10.28 -24.36 -11.06
C LEU A 615 -9.37 -23.81 -12.17
N PHE A 616 -8.09 -23.55 -11.87
CA PHE A 616 -7.16 -22.93 -12.83
C PHE A 616 -6.54 -23.92 -13.82
N SER A 617 -6.62 -25.23 -13.59
CA SER A 617 -6.12 -26.25 -14.52
C SER A 617 -7.21 -26.81 -15.46
N LYS A 618 -8.47 -26.37 -15.31
CA LYS A 618 -9.58 -26.76 -16.18
C LYS A 618 -9.52 -26.00 -17.51
N THR A 619 -9.68 -26.73 -18.61
CA THR A 619 -9.72 -26.16 -19.96
C THR A 619 -11.02 -25.41 -20.24
N GLY A 620 -10.91 -24.19 -20.75
CA GLY A 620 -12.04 -23.41 -21.26
C GLY A 620 -12.52 -22.27 -20.35
N TRP A 621 -13.47 -21.48 -20.85
CA TRP A 621 -13.97 -20.28 -20.17
C TRP A 621 -15.01 -20.62 -19.10
N HIS A 622 -14.73 -20.29 -17.84
CA HIS A 622 -15.68 -20.47 -16.75
C HIS A 622 -16.72 -19.35 -16.73
N HIS A 623 -17.99 -19.68 -16.96
CA HIS A 623 -19.08 -18.71 -16.95
C HIS A 623 -19.63 -18.49 -15.53
N ALA A 624 -19.13 -17.47 -14.83
CA ALA A 624 -19.72 -17.01 -13.57
C ALA A 624 -21.03 -16.23 -13.82
N VAL A 625 -22.06 -16.44 -12.98
CA VAL A 625 -23.34 -15.69 -13.04
C VAL A 625 -23.38 -14.70 -11.89
N PHE A 626 -22.90 -13.48 -12.12
CA PHE A 626 -22.87 -12.43 -11.09
C PHE A 626 -23.48 -11.11 -11.59
N ASP A 627 -24.38 -10.55 -10.77
CA ASP A 627 -25.03 -9.26 -10.98
C ASP A 627 -24.66 -8.30 -9.82
N VAL A 628 -23.79 -7.34 -10.13
CA VAL A 628 -23.32 -6.32 -9.17
C VAL A 628 -24.46 -5.44 -8.64
N SER A 629 -25.59 -5.35 -9.35
CA SER A 629 -26.73 -4.53 -8.92
C SER A 629 -27.62 -5.20 -7.85
N SER A 630 -27.42 -6.49 -7.56
CA SER A 630 -28.19 -7.25 -6.56
C SER A 630 -27.33 -8.05 -5.58
N GLN A 631 -26.11 -8.42 -5.96
CA GLN A 631 -25.20 -9.24 -5.16
C GLN A 631 -24.13 -8.40 -4.42
N GLU A 632 -23.50 -9.01 -3.42
CA GLU A 632 -22.56 -8.36 -2.51
C GLU A 632 -21.17 -8.19 -3.15
N THR A 633 -20.67 -6.95 -3.21
CA THR A 633 -19.38 -6.62 -3.84
C THR A 633 -18.45 -5.92 -2.85
N SER A 634 -17.22 -6.41 -2.71
CA SER A 634 -16.20 -5.85 -1.81
C SER A 634 -15.06 -5.19 -2.58
N PHE A 635 -14.52 -4.09 -2.06
CA PHE A 635 -13.29 -3.45 -2.54
C PHE A 635 -12.00 -4.13 -2.04
N HIS A 636 -12.10 -5.04 -1.08
CA HIS A 636 -10.98 -5.60 -0.32
C HIS A 636 -10.61 -6.98 -0.85
N ILE A 637 -9.78 -6.98 -1.89
CA ILE A 637 -9.33 -8.19 -2.60
C ILE A 637 -7.80 -8.39 -2.53
N PRO A 638 -7.18 -8.41 -1.33
CA PRO A 638 -5.74 -8.33 -1.17
C PRO A 638 -4.97 -9.52 -1.76
N LEU A 639 -5.58 -10.70 -1.94
CA LEU A 639 -4.95 -11.82 -2.65
C LEU A 639 -4.77 -11.52 -4.15
N HIS A 640 -5.78 -10.90 -4.77
CA HIS A 640 -5.71 -10.51 -6.19
C HIS A 640 -4.67 -9.40 -6.39
N ARG A 641 -4.57 -8.47 -5.44
CA ARG A 641 -3.58 -7.38 -5.49
C ARG A 641 -2.16 -7.84 -5.19
N MET A 642 -1.98 -8.84 -4.32
CA MET A 642 -0.70 -9.53 -4.14
C MET A 642 -0.28 -10.25 -5.43
N LEU A 643 -1.19 -10.96 -6.11
CA LEU A 643 -0.93 -11.58 -7.41
C LEU A 643 -0.58 -10.53 -8.47
N SER A 644 -1.33 -9.43 -8.55
CA SER A 644 -1.05 -8.30 -9.44
C SER A 644 0.34 -7.72 -9.22
N LEU A 645 0.71 -7.49 -7.96
CA LEU A 645 2.02 -6.98 -7.55
C LEU A 645 3.17 -7.96 -7.91
N LEU A 646 2.99 -9.26 -7.65
CA LEU A 646 3.94 -10.32 -8.03
C LEU A 646 4.16 -10.36 -9.55
N LEU A 647 3.09 -10.34 -10.34
CA LEU A 647 3.15 -10.34 -11.81
C LEU A 647 3.81 -9.05 -12.33
N ARG A 648 3.51 -7.89 -11.72
CA ARG A 648 4.09 -6.59 -12.09
C ARG A 648 5.60 -6.58 -11.93
N GLU A 649 6.11 -6.94 -10.76
CA GLU A 649 7.56 -6.89 -10.52
C GLU A 649 8.31 -7.97 -11.31
N ALA A 650 7.70 -9.15 -11.53
CA ALA A 650 8.24 -10.15 -12.45
C ALA A 650 8.34 -9.61 -13.88
N MET A 651 7.26 -9.00 -14.40
CA MET A 651 7.28 -8.36 -15.73
C MET A 651 8.29 -7.21 -15.81
N LYS A 652 8.39 -6.36 -14.78
CA LYS A 652 9.35 -5.26 -14.74
C LYS A 652 10.79 -5.75 -14.78
N LYS A 653 11.11 -6.85 -14.06
CA LYS A 653 12.44 -7.46 -14.07
C LYS A 653 12.82 -8.05 -15.42
N CYS A 654 11.84 -8.57 -16.18
CA CYS A 654 12.08 -9.15 -17.51
C CYS A 654 12.04 -8.12 -18.65
N PHE A 655 11.16 -7.13 -18.61
CA PHE A 655 10.85 -6.26 -19.77
C PHE A 655 10.93 -4.74 -19.48
N GLY A 656 11.30 -4.34 -18.25
CA GLY A 656 11.47 -2.94 -17.87
C GLY A 656 12.80 -2.34 -18.35
N GLU A 657 13.02 -1.06 -18.03
CA GLU A 657 14.22 -0.30 -18.44
C GLU A 657 15.53 -0.90 -17.90
N ASP A 658 15.48 -1.55 -16.73
CA ASP A 658 16.60 -2.23 -16.08
C ASP A 658 16.92 -3.62 -16.67
N ALA A 659 16.15 -4.09 -17.66
CA ALA A 659 16.33 -5.41 -18.25
C ALA A 659 17.63 -5.47 -19.08
N LYS A 660 18.60 -6.26 -18.61
CA LYS A 660 19.86 -6.49 -19.32
C LYS A 660 19.60 -7.10 -20.69
N THR A 661 19.94 -6.34 -21.73
CA THR A 661 19.60 -6.64 -23.13
C THR A 661 20.22 -7.93 -23.66
N GLU A 662 21.28 -8.43 -23.02
CA GLU A 662 21.98 -9.67 -23.42
C GLU A 662 21.43 -10.94 -22.74
N GLU A 663 20.79 -10.84 -21.55
CA GLU A 663 20.28 -12.00 -20.80
C GLU A 663 18.79 -12.32 -21.09
N CYS A 664 17.99 -11.34 -21.55
CA CYS A 664 16.56 -11.54 -21.79
C CYS A 664 16.21 -12.21 -23.15
N SER A 665 17.21 -12.52 -23.97
CA SER A 665 17.01 -13.06 -25.34
C SER A 665 16.36 -14.46 -25.41
N VAL A 666 16.24 -15.16 -24.28
CA VAL A 666 15.69 -16.53 -24.19
C VAL A 666 14.21 -16.55 -23.79
N VAL A 667 13.71 -15.55 -23.04
CA VAL A 667 12.27 -15.48 -22.71
C VAL A 667 11.52 -14.91 -23.91
N GLN A 668 11.12 -15.79 -24.83
CA GLN A 668 10.20 -15.41 -25.90
C GLN A 668 8.92 -14.87 -25.29
N SER A 669 8.40 -13.77 -25.84
CA SER A 669 7.23 -13.03 -25.33
C SER A 669 6.00 -13.88 -25.04
N ASN A 670 5.89 -15.01 -25.75
CA ASN A 670 4.74 -15.91 -25.74
C ASN A 670 4.81 -16.94 -24.59
N GLU A 671 5.98 -17.10 -23.94
CA GLU A 671 6.19 -18.09 -22.87
C GLU A 671 6.18 -17.50 -21.46
N PHE A 672 6.29 -16.18 -21.30
CA PHE A 672 6.36 -15.53 -19.97
C PHE A 672 5.27 -16.05 -19.02
N PHE A 673 4.00 -15.94 -19.40
CA PHE A 673 2.90 -16.39 -18.56
C PHE A 673 2.91 -17.91 -18.33
N SER A 674 3.34 -18.70 -19.31
CA SER A 674 3.47 -20.16 -19.17
C SER A 674 4.52 -20.55 -18.14
N GLN A 675 5.62 -19.79 -18.05
CA GLN A 675 6.67 -19.95 -17.03
C GLN A 675 6.19 -19.47 -15.66
N VAL A 676 5.59 -18.27 -15.59
CA VAL A 676 5.17 -17.62 -14.33
C VAL A 676 4.00 -18.34 -13.65
N LEU A 677 3.00 -18.76 -14.43
CA LEU A 677 1.75 -19.34 -13.94
C LEU A 677 1.75 -20.88 -13.99
N GLY A 678 2.93 -21.51 -14.14
CA GLY A 678 3.10 -22.91 -14.54
C GLY A 678 2.12 -23.90 -13.88
N GLY A 679 1.25 -24.50 -14.70
CA GLY A 679 0.16 -25.40 -14.28
C GLY A 679 -1.24 -24.77 -14.36
N CYS A 680 -1.36 -23.46 -14.61
CA CYS A 680 -2.63 -22.83 -14.99
C CYS A 680 -2.87 -22.93 -16.51
N GLU A 681 -4.13 -23.16 -16.88
CA GLU A 681 -4.63 -22.98 -18.24
C GLU A 681 -5.01 -21.49 -18.45
N PRO A 682 -4.68 -20.85 -19.59
CA PRO A 682 -4.87 -19.41 -19.78
C PRO A 682 -6.30 -18.89 -19.60
N TYR A 683 -7.30 -19.61 -20.13
CA TYR A 683 -8.71 -19.24 -19.99
C TYR A 683 -9.24 -19.55 -18.59
N GLY A 684 -8.79 -20.64 -17.96
CA GLY A 684 -9.03 -20.94 -16.55
C GLY A 684 -8.53 -19.82 -15.64
N PHE A 685 -7.30 -19.36 -15.82
CA PHE A 685 -6.75 -18.18 -15.14
C PHE A 685 -7.58 -16.93 -15.42
N ALA A 686 -7.77 -16.56 -16.69
CA ALA A 686 -8.39 -15.29 -17.05
C ALA A 686 -9.83 -15.19 -16.55
N SER A 687 -10.66 -16.22 -16.78
CA SER A 687 -12.07 -16.23 -16.40
C SER A 687 -12.30 -16.20 -14.88
N VAL A 688 -11.41 -16.81 -14.10
CA VAL A 688 -11.52 -16.86 -12.63
C VAL A 688 -10.96 -15.59 -11.97
N VAL A 689 -9.79 -15.11 -12.40
CA VAL A 689 -9.09 -13.97 -11.77
C VAL A 689 -9.72 -12.63 -12.12
N MET A 690 -10.33 -12.48 -13.32
CA MET A 690 -10.91 -11.19 -13.73
C MET A 690 -12.15 -10.78 -12.94
N GLU A 691 -12.89 -11.74 -12.36
CA GLU A 691 -14.22 -11.52 -11.79
C GLU A 691 -14.23 -10.40 -10.74
N HIS A 692 -13.33 -10.46 -9.77
CA HIS A 692 -13.36 -9.56 -8.62
C HIS A 692 -12.92 -8.12 -8.95
N PRO A 693 -11.78 -7.91 -9.65
CA PRO A 693 -11.44 -6.61 -10.22
C PRO A 693 -12.57 -6.03 -11.10
N LEU A 694 -13.20 -6.84 -11.95
CA LEU A 694 -14.28 -6.38 -12.83
C LEU A 694 -15.54 -5.97 -12.05
N ARG A 695 -15.94 -6.73 -11.02
CA ARG A 695 -17.07 -6.37 -10.14
C ARG A 695 -16.85 -5.02 -9.46
N VAL A 696 -15.63 -4.74 -8.97
CA VAL A 696 -15.28 -3.43 -8.38
C VAL A 696 -15.34 -2.29 -9.41
N ARG A 697 -14.84 -2.52 -10.65
CA ARG A 697 -14.95 -1.55 -11.74
C ARG A 697 -16.40 -1.23 -12.11
N VAL A 698 -17.26 -2.25 -12.17
CA VAL A 698 -18.71 -2.11 -12.44
C VAL A 698 -19.42 -1.43 -11.28
N PHE A 699 -19.14 -1.79 -10.03
CA PHE A 699 -19.70 -1.13 -8.85
C PHE A 699 -19.48 0.38 -8.92
N CYS A 700 -18.24 0.81 -9.21
CA CYS A 700 -17.91 2.22 -9.37
C CYS A 700 -18.69 2.90 -10.52
N ALA A 701 -19.00 2.19 -11.60
CA ALA A 701 -19.82 2.70 -12.69
C ALA A 701 -21.31 2.83 -12.29
N GLN A 702 -21.86 1.84 -11.60
CA GLN A 702 -23.22 1.90 -11.06
C GLN A 702 -23.39 3.02 -10.01
N VAL A 703 -22.37 3.27 -9.18
CA VAL A 703 -22.33 4.41 -8.24
C VAL A 703 -22.39 5.73 -9.01
N ARG A 704 -21.58 5.90 -10.07
CA ARG A 704 -21.62 7.11 -10.93
C ARG A 704 -22.94 7.28 -11.69
N ALA A 705 -23.57 6.18 -12.12
CA ALA A 705 -24.92 6.18 -12.68
C ALA A 705 -26.00 6.58 -11.64
N GLY A 706 -25.68 6.55 -10.34
CA GLY A 706 -26.59 6.90 -9.25
C GLY A 706 -27.45 5.75 -8.75
N MET A 707 -27.17 4.51 -9.16
CA MET A 707 -27.92 3.31 -8.77
C MET A 707 -27.85 3.03 -7.26
N TRP A 708 -26.82 3.56 -6.58
CA TRP A 708 -26.49 3.30 -5.18
C TRP A 708 -26.84 4.46 -4.23
N ARG A 709 -27.54 5.52 -4.68
CA ARG A 709 -27.88 6.69 -3.84
C ARG A 709 -28.65 6.37 -2.55
N LYS A 710 -29.35 5.22 -2.50
CA LYS A 710 -30.08 4.74 -1.31
C LYS A 710 -29.20 4.10 -0.23
N ASN A 711 -27.93 3.81 -0.54
CA ASN A 711 -26.94 3.30 0.40
C ASN A 711 -26.27 4.42 1.22
N GLY A 712 -26.71 5.68 1.08
CA GLY A 712 -26.05 6.84 1.65
C GLY A 712 -24.67 7.09 1.03
N ASP A 713 -23.85 7.88 1.71
CA ASP A 713 -22.54 8.29 1.20
C ASP A 713 -21.48 7.17 1.24
N ALA A 714 -21.70 6.09 1.99
CA ALA A 714 -20.79 4.96 2.12
C ALA A 714 -20.30 4.41 0.76
N ALA A 715 -21.23 4.06 -0.13
CA ALA A 715 -20.90 3.53 -1.46
C ALA A 715 -20.21 4.57 -2.37
N ILE A 716 -20.47 5.86 -2.14
CA ILE A 716 -19.86 6.97 -2.89
C ILE A 716 -18.42 7.16 -2.41
N LEU A 717 -18.20 7.26 -1.09
CA LEU A 717 -16.90 7.42 -0.45
C LEU A 717 -15.97 6.24 -0.77
N SER A 718 -16.44 4.99 -0.68
CA SER A 718 -15.64 3.81 -1.09
C SER A 718 -15.19 3.89 -2.56
N ALA A 719 -16.06 4.34 -3.46
CA ALA A 719 -15.74 4.54 -4.88
C ALA A 719 -14.88 5.80 -5.16
N GLU A 720 -14.78 6.74 -4.22
CA GLU A 720 -13.85 7.87 -4.27
C GLU A 720 -12.48 7.47 -3.69
N TRP A 721 -12.43 6.78 -2.55
CA TRP A 721 -11.20 6.26 -1.96
C TRP A 721 -10.49 5.30 -2.88
N TYR A 722 -11.18 4.36 -3.52
CA TYR A 722 -10.61 3.47 -4.54
C TYR A 722 -9.85 4.18 -5.68
N ARG A 723 -10.14 5.47 -5.93
CA ARG A 723 -9.50 6.31 -6.95
C ARG A 723 -8.55 7.36 -6.37
N SER A 724 -8.47 7.49 -5.04
CA SER A 724 -7.66 8.49 -4.35
C SER A 724 -6.18 8.10 -4.38
N VAL A 725 -5.30 9.10 -4.36
CA VAL A 725 -3.83 8.93 -4.43
C VAL A 725 -3.30 7.94 -3.40
N GLN A 726 -3.91 7.90 -2.21
CA GLN A 726 -3.51 7.07 -1.07
C GLN A 726 -3.75 5.57 -1.30
N TRP A 727 -4.69 5.24 -2.19
CA TRP A 727 -5.21 3.89 -2.42
C TRP A 727 -5.06 3.42 -3.88
N PHE A 728 -4.61 4.31 -4.76
CA PHE A 728 -4.66 4.15 -6.21
C PHE A 728 -3.82 2.96 -6.69
N GLU A 729 -2.59 2.85 -6.17
CA GLU A 729 -1.69 1.73 -6.48
C GLU A 729 -2.25 0.42 -5.94
N GLN A 730 -2.56 0.37 -4.64
CA GLN A 730 -3.10 -0.80 -3.92
C GLN A 730 -4.61 -1.00 -4.19
N GLY A 731 -5.10 -0.50 -5.32
CA GLY A 731 -6.49 -0.40 -5.70
C GLY A 731 -6.64 -0.42 -7.21
N LEU A 732 -7.15 0.70 -7.76
CA LEU A 732 -7.55 0.83 -9.16
C LEU A 732 -6.48 0.40 -10.19
N GLU A 733 -5.21 0.67 -9.93
CA GLU A 733 -4.15 0.32 -10.89
C GLU A 733 -3.74 -1.14 -10.82
N SER A 734 -3.60 -1.70 -9.60
CA SER A 734 -3.37 -3.13 -9.43
C SER A 734 -4.51 -3.96 -10.03
N ASP A 735 -5.74 -3.51 -9.84
CA ASP A 735 -6.93 -4.15 -10.40
C ASP A 735 -6.95 -4.04 -11.94
N LEU A 736 -6.60 -2.87 -12.51
CA LEU A 736 -6.56 -2.65 -13.95
C LEU A 736 -5.43 -3.41 -14.65
N PHE A 737 -4.23 -3.47 -14.06
CA PHE A 737 -3.10 -4.26 -14.56
C PHE A 737 -3.40 -5.77 -14.49
N LEU A 738 -4.07 -6.24 -13.43
CA LEU A 738 -4.49 -7.64 -13.37
C LEU A 738 -5.53 -7.97 -14.44
N LEU A 739 -6.47 -7.06 -14.72
CA LEU A 739 -7.41 -7.17 -15.84
C LEU A 739 -6.70 -7.14 -17.21
N GLN A 740 -5.61 -6.40 -17.36
CA GLN A 740 -4.75 -6.44 -18.54
C GLN A 740 -4.10 -7.82 -18.71
N CYS A 741 -3.56 -8.42 -17.65
CA CYS A 741 -3.03 -9.80 -17.67
C CYS A 741 -4.11 -10.83 -18.05
N CYS A 742 -5.31 -10.74 -17.46
CA CYS A 742 -6.43 -11.61 -17.83
C CYS A 742 -6.83 -11.40 -19.30
N GLY A 743 -6.90 -10.15 -19.76
CA GLY A 743 -7.19 -9.81 -21.16
C GLY A 743 -6.18 -10.43 -22.12
N ALA A 744 -4.88 -10.32 -21.81
CA ALA A 744 -3.80 -10.88 -22.62
C ALA A 744 -3.83 -12.42 -22.74
N LEU A 745 -4.36 -13.10 -21.71
CA LEU A 745 -4.51 -14.56 -21.60
C LEU A 745 -5.89 -15.09 -22.05
N SER A 746 -6.74 -14.22 -22.61
CA SER A 746 -8.13 -14.55 -22.94
C SER A 746 -8.42 -14.51 -24.45
N SER A 747 -9.52 -15.15 -24.85
CA SER A 747 -10.17 -14.80 -26.10
C SER A 747 -10.85 -13.44 -25.95
N PRO A 748 -10.57 -12.46 -26.84
CA PRO A 748 -11.20 -11.14 -26.81
C PRO A 748 -12.73 -11.19 -26.76
N GLU A 749 -13.34 -12.15 -27.45
CA GLU A 749 -14.80 -12.29 -27.54
C GLU A 749 -15.43 -12.77 -26.23
N PHE A 750 -14.82 -13.73 -25.53
CA PHE A 750 -15.31 -14.19 -24.22
C PHE A 750 -15.08 -13.13 -23.14
N PHE A 751 -13.90 -12.52 -23.12
CA PHE A 751 -13.55 -11.47 -22.17
C PHE A 751 -14.45 -10.24 -22.31
N MET A 752 -14.69 -9.77 -23.54
CA MET A 752 -15.60 -8.65 -23.78
C MET A 752 -17.06 -8.98 -23.47
N ARG A 753 -17.51 -10.21 -23.73
CA ARG A 753 -18.86 -10.65 -23.34
C ARG A 753 -19.03 -10.61 -21.82
N THR A 754 -18.09 -11.15 -21.06
CA THR A 754 -18.15 -11.10 -19.59
C THR A 754 -18.11 -9.66 -19.04
N ILE A 755 -17.38 -8.74 -19.68
CA ILE A 755 -17.48 -7.30 -19.37
C ILE A 755 -18.90 -6.79 -19.63
N GLN A 756 -19.45 -7.01 -20.83
CA GLN A 756 -20.78 -6.53 -21.21
C GLN A 756 -21.90 -7.08 -20.30
N GLU A 757 -21.81 -8.36 -19.92
CA GLU A 757 -22.70 -9.03 -18.98
C GLU A 757 -22.63 -8.41 -17.57
N ARG A 758 -21.42 -8.21 -17.02
CA ARG A 758 -21.27 -7.62 -15.67
C ARG A 758 -21.75 -6.17 -15.61
N PHE A 759 -21.59 -5.40 -16.68
CA PHE A 759 -22.16 -4.05 -16.80
C PHE A 759 -23.70 -4.04 -16.97
N GLY A 760 -24.34 -5.20 -17.23
CA GLY A 760 -25.78 -5.29 -17.50
C GLY A 760 -26.18 -4.75 -18.88
N LEU A 761 -25.29 -4.85 -19.87
CA LEU A 761 -25.42 -4.25 -21.20
C LEU A 761 -25.51 -5.26 -22.35
N SER A 762 -25.75 -6.55 -22.07
CA SER A 762 -25.85 -7.60 -23.11
C SER A 762 -26.87 -7.27 -24.20
N ASP A 763 -28.02 -6.73 -23.81
CA ASP A 763 -29.11 -6.37 -24.73
C ASP A 763 -28.84 -5.06 -25.50
N TYR A 764 -27.80 -4.29 -25.16
CA TYR A 764 -27.46 -3.04 -25.85
C TYR A 764 -27.10 -3.26 -27.32
N THR A 765 -26.59 -4.45 -27.66
CA THR A 765 -26.25 -4.82 -29.05
C THR A 765 -27.43 -5.35 -29.88
N SER A 766 -28.65 -5.44 -29.31
CA SER A 766 -29.88 -5.86 -30.01
C SER A 766 -30.38 -4.89 -31.09
N LEU A 767 -29.95 -3.62 -31.02
CA LEU A 767 -30.41 -2.51 -31.87
C LEU A 767 -31.90 -2.15 -31.69
N ASP A 768 -32.54 -2.57 -30.58
CA ASP A 768 -33.91 -2.14 -30.26
C ASP A 768 -33.97 -0.65 -29.85
N LEU A 769 -34.89 0.12 -30.44
CA LEU A 769 -35.10 1.53 -30.08
C LEU A 769 -36.11 1.72 -28.92
N THR A 770 -36.81 0.66 -28.51
CA THR A 770 -37.92 0.75 -27.55
C THR A 770 -37.52 0.53 -26.10
N GLN A 771 -36.49 -0.29 -25.83
CA GLN A 771 -35.90 -0.41 -24.50
C GLN A 771 -35.29 0.92 -24.05
N GLN A 772 -35.72 1.41 -22.87
CA GLN A 772 -35.17 2.57 -22.19
C GLN A 772 -34.83 2.24 -20.74
N ASN A 773 -33.57 2.49 -20.36
CA ASN A 773 -33.06 2.33 -19.00
C ASN A 773 -32.34 3.63 -18.60
N GLU A 774 -32.77 4.26 -17.51
CA GLU A 774 -32.28 5.57 -17.06
C GLU A 774 -30.78 5.59 -16.74
N TYR A 775 -30.20 4.45 -16.36
CA TYR A 775 -28.78 4.31 -16.01
C TYR A 775 -27.89 3.98 -17.21
N GLU A 776 -28.48 3.45 -18.28
CA GLU A 776 -27.76 2.82 -19.38
C GLU A 776 -26.75 3.76 -20.04
N SER A 777 -27.13 5.01 -20.32
CA SER A 777 -26.25 5.99 -20.97
C SER A 777 -24.98 6.31 -20.18
N VAL A 778 -25.00 6.16 -18.84
CA VAL A 778 -23.82 6.32 -17.98
C VAL A 778 -23.02 5.03 -17.93
N LEU A 779 -23.69 3.88 -17.83
CA LEU A 779 -23.05 2.56 -17.81
C LEU A 779 -22.29 2.27 -19.12
N ILE A 780 -22.88 2.58 -20.29
CA ILE A 780 -22.21 2.42 -21.59
C ILE A 780 -21.04 3.41 -21.74
N GLN A 781 -21.16 4.65 -21.26
CA GLN A 781 -20.05 5.60 -21.27
C GLN A 781 -18.87 5.07 -20.43
N ASP A 782 -19.15 4.56 -19.23
CA ASP A 782 -18.14 4.04 -18.33
C ASP A 782 -17.54 2.72 -18.83
N MET A 783 -18.32 1.86 -19.48
CA MET A 783 -17.81 0.64 -20.12
C MET A 783 -16.87 0.98 -21.28
N LEU A 784 -17.25 1.90 -22.17
CA LEU A 784 -16.38 2.36 -23.26
C LEU A 784 -15.11 3.03 -22.73
N THR A 785 -15.23 3.85 -21.69
CA THR A 785 -14.08 4.49 -21.01
C THR A 785 -13.16 3.46 -20.37
N PHE A 786 -13.72 2.41 -19.77
CA PHE A 786 -12.97 1.29 -19.19
C PHE A 786 -12.25 0.47 -20.27
N ILE A 787 -12.87 0.17 -21.42
CA ILE A 787 -12.20 -0.52 -22.54
C ILE A 787 -11.02 0.31 -23.04
N VAL A 788 -11.19 1.62 -23.23
CA VAL A 788 -10.07 2.50 -23.61
C VAL A 788 -8.97 2.48 -22.56
N GLN A 789 -9.30 2.53 -21.27
CA GLN A 789 -8.31 2.44 -20.18
C GLN A 789 -7.58 1.10 -20.17
N LEU A 790 -8.28 -0.02 -20.30
CA LEU A 790 -7.69 -1.36 -20.36
C LEU A 790 -6.67 -1.48 -21.49
N VAL A 791 -6.98 -0.93 -22.66
CA VAL A 791 -6.12 -1.02 -23.86
C VAL A 791 -5.00 0.02 -23.83
N LYS A 792 -5.21 1.21 -23.25
CA LYS A 792 -4.27 2.35 -23.30
C LYS A 792 -3.41 2.56 -22.05
N GLU A 793 -3.79 2.07 -20.88
CA GLU A 793 -3.02 2.30 -19.65
C GLU A 793 -1.65 1.62 -19.69
N ARG A 794 -0.61 2.29 -19.18
CA ARG A 794 0.81 1.89 -19.28
C ARG A 794 1.64 2.01 -18.00
N ARG A 795 1.12 2.58 -16.90
CA ARG A 795 1.94 2.85 -15.69
C ARG A 795 2.78 1.65 -15.23
N PHE A 796 2.19 0.46 -15.24
CA PHE A 796 2.82 -0.79 -14.78
C PHE A 796 3.31 -1.70 -15.92
N CYS A 797 3.10 -1.32 -17.19
CA CYS A 797 3.27 -2.22 -18.33
C CYS A 797 3.87 -1.57 -19.60
N GLY A 798 4.46 -0.38 -19.51
CA GLY A 798 5.14 0.25 -20.66
C GLY A 798 5.70 1.67 -20.47
N CYS A 799 5.41 2.36 -19.36
CA CYS A 799 5.98 3.69 -19.08
C CYS A 799 7.21 3.64 -18.16
N SER A 800 8.17 4.54 -18.43
CA SER A 800 9.29 4.84 -17.52
C SER A 800 8.82 5.55 -16.24
N ILE A 801 9.70 5.69 -15.24
CA ILE A 801 9.42 6.55 -14.07
C ILE A 801 9.23 8.01 -14.51
N ALA A 802 10.02 8.49 -15.47
CA ALA A 802 9.90 9.84 -16.03
C ALA A 802 8.54 10.08 -16.72
N ASP A 803 8.07 9.12 -17.53
CA ASP A 803 6.78 9.22 -18.23
C ASP A 803 5.61 9.21 -17.25
N ASN A 804 5.70 8.36 -16.21
CA ASN A 804 4.69 8.28 -15.15
C ASN A 804 4.62 9.60 -14.35
N LEU A 805 5.78 10.14 -13.96
CA LEU A 805 5.88 11.49 -13.36
C LEU A 805 5.25 12.54 -14.27
N LYS A 806 5.68 12.59 -15.54
CA LYS A 806 5.23 13.57 -16.53
C LYS A 806 3.71 13.53 -16.69
N ARG A 807 3.14 12.35 -16.84
CA ARG A 807 1.69 12.13 -16.99
C ARG A 807 0.91 12.57 -15.75
N GLU A 808 1.38 12.24 -14.56
CA GLU A 808 0.69 12.62 -13.32
C GLU A 808 0.81 14.12 -13.01
N LEU A 809 1.93 14.75 -13.38
CA LEU A 809 2.09 16.21 -13.36
C LEU A 809 1.15 16.91 -14.35
N ILE A 810 1.01 16.39 -15.57
CA ILE A 810 0.05 16.89 -16.57
C ILE A 810 -1.38 16.77 -16.03
N TYR A 811 -1.77 15.60 -15.52
CA TYR A 811 -3.07 15.37 -14.88
C TYR A 811 -3.34 16.43 -13.79
N LYS A 812 -2.40 16.59 -12.85
CA LYS A 812 -2.54 17.53 -11.73
C LYS A 812 -2.66 18.98 -12.19
N LEU A 813 -1.75 19.43 -13.05
CA LEU A 813 -1.65 20.82 -13.48
C LEU A 813 -2.68 21.19 -14.55
N ALA A 814 -3.27 20.23 -15.26
CA ALA A 814 -4.41 20.47 -16.14
C ALA A 814 -5.67 20.88 -15.34
N VAL A 815 -5.87 20.33 -14.14
CA VAL A 815 -6.98 20.75 -13.25
C VAL A 815 -6.75 22.16 -12.69
N GLY A 816 -5.57 22.45 -12.13
CA GLY A 816 -5.30 23.77 -11.55
C GLY A 816 -3.84 24.03 -11.19
N ASP A 817 -3.45 25.30 -11.21
CA ASP A 817 -2.09 25.74 -10.89
C ASP A 817 -1.78 25.49 -9.40
N ALA A 818 -0.71 24.74 -9.14
CA ALA A 818 -0.39 24.18 -7.83
C ALA A 818 0.97 24.67 -7.30
N THR A 819 1.10 24.76 -5.98
CA THR A 819 2.42 24.91 -5.33
C THR A 819 3.15 23.57 -5.33
N HIS A 820 4.49 23.58 -5.23
CA HIS A 820 5.33 22.37 -5.08
C HIS A 820 4.74 21.36 -4.07
N SER A 821 4.47 21.81 -2.84
CA SER A 821 3.85 20.99 -1.78
C SER A 821 2.45 20.43 -2.11
N GLN A 822 1.70 21.04 -3.03
CA GLN A 822 0.40 20.52 -3.50
C GLN A 822 0.54 19.51 -4.65
N ILE A 823 1.66 19.57 -5.37
CA ILE A 823 2.02 18.60 -6.41
C ILE A 823 2.49 17.30 -5.72
N VAL A 824 3.50 17.40 -4.85
CA VAL A 824 4.06 16.26 -4.09
C VAL A 824 2.96 15.47 -3.37
N ARG A 825 2.05 16.14 -2.65
CA ARG A 825 0.88 15.50 -1.98
C ARG A 825 -0.17 14.87 -2.91
N SER A 826 -0.07 15.08 -4.21
CA SER A 826 -1.01 14.51 -5.21
C SER A 826 -0.38 13.44 -6.10
N LEU A 827 0.93 13.22 -5.94
CA LEU A 827 1.64 12.12 -6.52
C LEU A 827 1.59 10.90 -5.57
N PRO A 828 1.59 9.68 -6.13
CA PRO A 828 1.86 8.47 -5.36
C PRO A 828 3.30 8.47 -4.79
N HIS A 829 3.56 7.64 -3.77
CA HIS A 829 4.79 7.74 -2.98
C HIS A 829 6.05 7.49 -3.82
N ASP A 830 6.06 6.43 -4.63
CA ASP A 830 7.16 6.03 -5.54
C ASP A 830 7.62 7.19 -6.46
N LEU A 831 6.66 7.91 -7.05
CA LEU A 831 6.92 9.06 -7.91
C LEU A 831 7.33 10.28 -7.08
N SER A 832 6.69 10.53 -5.94
CA SER A 832 6.96 11.68 -5.08
C SER A 832 8.36 11.67 -4.43
N SER A 833 8.96 10.49 -4.27
CA SER A 833 10.32 10.29 -3.75
C SER A 833 11.36 10.03 -4.84
N SER A 834 11.01 10.15 -6.12
CA SER A 834 11.92 9.91 -7.24
C SER A 834 12.95 11.03 -7.38
N GLU A 835 14.21 10.66 -7.61
CA GLU A 835 15.30 11.62 -7.91
C GLU A 835 15.04 12.44 -9.18
N GLN A 836 14.24 11.90 -10.12
CA GLN A 836 13.88 12.57 -11.37
C GLN A 836 12.74 13.59 -11.23
N PHE A 837 12.15 13.73 -10.04
CA PHE A 837 10.94 14.55 -9.83
C PHE A 837 11.12 16.02 -10.25
N GLU A 838 12.19 16.69 -9.81
CA GLU A 838 12.40 18.11 -10.11
C GLU A 838 12.72 18.34 -11.60
N ASP A 839 13.57 17.51 -12.21
CA ASP A 839 13.91 17.60 -13.64
C ASP A 839 12.67 17.45 -14.53
N VAL A 840 11.79 16.48 -14.21
CA VAL A 840 10.55 16.29 -14.95
C VAL A 840 9.57 17.44 -14.66
N LEU A 841 9.47 17.93 -13.43
CA LEU A 841 8.63 19.09 -13.08
C LEU A 841 9.02 20.35 -13.86
N ASP A 842 10.31 20.66 -13.92
CA ASP A 842 10.83 21.80 -14.69
C ASP A 842 10.62 21.60 -16.20
N SER A 843 10.71 20.37 -16.72
CA SER A 843 10.40 20.08 -18.13
C SER A 843 8.91 20.28 -18.48
N VAL A 844 8.00 20.05 -17.53
CA VAL A 844 6.54 20.06 -17.71
C VAL A 844 5.92 21.43 -17.45
N ALA A 845 6.43 22.15 -16.46
CA ALA A 845 5.81 23.35 -15.92
C ALA A 845 6.78 24.54 -15.81
N VAL A 846 6.22 25.74 -15.63
CA VAL A 846 6.96 26.94 -15.26
C VAL A 846 6.48 27.40 -13.90
N CYS A 847 7.39 27.65 -12.96
CA CYS A 847 7.07 28.30 -11.71
C CYS A 847 6.83 29.80 -11.95
N SER A 848 5.67 30.30 -11.54
CA SER A 848 5.34 31.73 -11.56
C SER A 848 5.87 32.42 -10.31
N ASP A 849 6.54 33.57 -10.50
CA ASP A 849 7.25 34.28 -9.43
C ASP A 849 6.33 34.62 -8.23
N PRO A 850 6.82 34.45 -6.98
CA PRO A 850 6.07 34.80 -5.79
C PRO A 850 5.89 36.32 -5.66
N SER A 851 4.74 36.82 -6.11
CA SER A 851 4.34 38.22 -5.91
C SER A 851 3.97 38.50 -4.44
N GLY A 852 4.99 38.87 -3.65
CA GLY A 852 4.86 39.22 -2.24
C GLY A 852 4.74 37.98 -1.34
N LYS A 853 3.80 37.99 -0.38
CA LYS A 853 3.62 36.90 0.61
C LYS A 853 3.00 35.60 0.04
N LYS A 854 2.83 35.46 -1.27
CA LYS A 854 2.21 34.29 -1.91
C LYS A 854 3.29 33.35 -2.43
N LYS A 855 3.22 32.06 -2.07
CA LYS A 855 4.09 31.02 -2.66
C LYS A 855 3.90 30.97 -4.18
N GLY A 856 5.00 30.78 -4.91
CA GLY A 856 4.99 30.56 -6.36
C GLY A 856 4.17 29.33 -6.74
N LYS A 857 3.61 29.34 -7.94
CA LYS A 857 2.77 28.25 -8.48
C LYS A 857 3.31 27.76 -9.81
N TYR A 858 3.30 26.45 -10.00
CA TYR A 858 3.58 25.81 -11.27
C TYR A 858 2.36 25.89 -12.18
N VAL A 859 2.61 26.27 -13.44
CA VAL A 859 1.64 26.35 -14.53
C VAL A 859 2.15 25.47 -15.66
N LEU A 860 1.26 24.66 -16.27
CA LEU A 860 1.62 23.76 -17.35
C LEU A 860 2.12 24.52 -18.59
N ARG A 861 3.26 24.11 -19.15
CA ARG A 861 3.83 24.73 -20.37
C ARG A 861 2.89 24.53 -21.56
N GLU A 862 2.77 25.56 -22.42
CA GLU A 862 1.85 25.54 -23.57
C GLU A 862 2.07 24.32 -24.48
N ALA A 863 3.33 24.02 -24.79
CA ALA A 863 3.72 22.90 -25.64
C ALA A 863 3.39 21.50 -25.07
N ILE A 864 3.10 21.38 -23.77
CA ILE A 864 2.82 20.12 -23.08
C ILE A 864 1.31 19.78 -23.08
N TRP A 865 0.42 20.76 -23.30
CA TRP A 865 -1.03 20.50 -23.35
C TRP A 865 -1.43 19.46 -24.41
N LYS A 866 -0.63 19.28 -25.47
CA LYS A 866 -0.83 18.26 -26.53
C LYS A 866 -0.70 16.80 -26.04
N GLU A 867 -0.23 16.60 -24.80
CA GLU A 867 -0.04 15.30 -24.15
C GLU A 867 -1.11 15.04 -23.07
N LEU A 868 -2.23 15.77 -23.09
CA LEU A 868 -3.32 15.64 -22.12
C LEU A 868 -4.11 14.35 -22.34
N ASP A 869 -3.89 13.37 -21.44
CA ASP A 869 -4.63 12.11 -21.44
C ASP A 869 -6.08 12.27 -20.95
N LEU A 870 -7.03 12.33 -21.89
CA LEU A 870 -8.47 12.37 -21.57
C LEU A 870 -9.01 11.11 -20.88
N TYR A 871 -8.23 10.01 -20.85
CA TYR A 871 -8.65 8.72 -20.31
C TYR A 871 -7.93 8.33 -19.01
N HIS A 872 -7.14 9.24 -18.43
CA HIS A 872 -6.44 9.02 -17.16
C HIS A 872 -7.34 8.36 -16.08
N PRO A 873 -6.95 7.24 -15.46
CA PRO A 873 -7.82 6.48 -14.55
C PRO A 873 -8.36 7.29 -13.35
N ARG A 874 -7.62 8.30 -12.89
CA ARG A 874 -7.98 9.12 -11.73
C ARG A 874 -9.06 10.18 -11.99
N TRP A 875 -9.42 10.48 -13.24
CA TRP A 875 -10.39 11.54 -13.55
C TRP A 875 -11.72 11.40 -12.79
N SER A 876 -12.07 12.38 -11.95
CA SER A 876 -13.49 12.63 -11.67
C SER A 876 -14.16 13.31 -12.87
N PRO A 877 -15.49 13.16 -13.07
CA PRO A 877 -16.22 13.88 -14.13
C PRO A 877 -16.04 15.41 -14.04
N ARG A 878 -15.89 15.94 -12.82
CA ARG A 878 -15.66 17.36 -12.56
C ARG A 878 -14.26 17.82 -12.98
N GLU A 879 -13.22 17.07 -12.61
CA GLU A 879 -11.84 17.41 -12.96
C GLU A 879 -11.59 17.31 -14.46
N LEU A 880 -12.12 16.26 -15.11
CA LEU A 880 -12.03 16.10 -16.56
C LEU A 880 -12.73 17.25 -17.31
N GLN A 881 -13.85 17.75 -16.79
CA GLN A 881 -14.53 18.92 -17.36
C GLN A 881 -13.68 20.19 -17.21
N ILE A 882 -13.05 20.41 -16.05
CA ILE A 882 -12.14 21.54 -15.82
C ILE A 882 -10.91 21.46 -16.75
N ALA A 883 -10.30 20.28 -16.88
CA ALA A 883 -9.16 20.05 -17.75
C ALA A 883 -9.49 20.33 -19.23
N LYS A 884 -10.65 19.84 -19.71
CA LYS A 884 -11.16 20.14 -21.07
C LYS A 884 -11.39 21.63 -21.31
N GLU A 885 -11.96 22.34 -20.33
CA GLU A 885 -12.18 23.79 -20.45
C GLU A 885 -10.84 24.55 -20.49
N ARG A 886 -9.88 24.19 -19.63
CA ARG A 886 -8.55 24.82 -19.63
C ARG A 886 -7.76 24.51 -20.90
N TYR A 887 -7.80 23.27 -21.39
CA TYR A 887 -7.24 22.91 -22.70
C TYR A 887 -7.81 23.80 -23.80
N TYR A 888 -9.13 23.98 -23.88
CA TYR A 888 -9.73 24.87 -24.88
C TYR A 888 -9.27 26.34 -24.72
N ARG A 889 -9.11 26.84 -23.49
CA ARG A 889 -8.61 28.20 -23.23
C ARG A 889 -7.18 28.40 -23.73
N PHE A 890 -6.29 27.40 -23.62
CA PHE A 890 -4.92 27.47 -24.13
C PHE A 890 -4.86 27.13 -25.63
N CYS A 891 -5.21 25.90 -26.01
CA CYS A 891 -5.03 25.36 -27.36
C CYS A 891 -6.04 25.87 -28.41
N LYS A 892 -7.11 26.58 -28.02
CA LYS A 892 -8.20 27.11 -28.88
C LYS A 892 -9.01 26.07 -29.67
N VAL A 893 -8.69 24.79 -29.54
CA VAL A 893 -9.42 23.66 -30.13
C VAL A 893 -9.98 22.77 -29.01
N SER A 894 -11.03 21.99 -29.32
CA SER A 894 -11.62 21.08 -28.33
C SER A 894 -10.71 19.89 -28.11
N ALA A 895 -10.38 19.59 -26.84
CA ALA A 895 -9.63 18.40 -26.48
C ALA A 895 -10.29 17.12 -27.02
N LEU A 896 -11.63 17.07 -27.05
CA LEU A 896 -12.40 15.94 -27.59
C LEU A 896 -12.25 15.71 -29.11
N GLY A 897 -11.61 16.63 -29.85
CA GLY A 897 -11.25 16.40 -31.26
C GLY A 897 -9.74 16.31 -31.50
N ALA A 898 -8.93 16.85 -30.58
CA ALA A 898 -7.48 17.00 -30.74
C ALA A 898 -6.64 16.05 -29.87
N GLN A 899 -7.23 15.38 -28.89
CA GLN A 899 -6.57 14.46 -27.96
C GLN A 899 -7.21 13.07 -28.08
N LEU A 900 -7.09 12.49 -29.27
CA LEU A 900 -7.53 11.13 -29.55
C LEU A 900 -6.63 10.12 -28.80
N PRO A 901 -7.18 9.03 -28.25
CA PRO A 901 -6.36 7.97 -27.66
C PRO A 901 -5.50 7.30 -28.73
N GLN A 902 -4.24 7.05 -28.39
CA GLN A 902 -3.24 6.41 -29.25
C GLN A 902 -2.71 5.13 -28.61
N TRP A 903 -2.32 4.17 -29.45
CA TRP A 903 -1.59 2.98 -29.04
C TRP A 903 -0.15 3.37 -28.70
N THR A 904 0.34 2.84 -27.59
CA THR A 904 1.68 3.12 -27.07
C THR A 904 2.36 1.80 -26.69
N HIS A 905 3.69 1.81 -26.66
CA HIS A 905 4.52 0.66 -26.32
C HIS A 905 4.01 -0.04 -25.05
N VAL A 906 3.98 -1.37 -25.07
CA VAL A 906 3.53 -2.23 -23.99
C VAL A 906 4.49 -3.41 -23.88
N PHE A 907 4.75 -3.91 -22.67
CA PHE A 907 5.57 -5.10 -22.46
C PHE A 907 5.03 -6.28 -23.28
N SER A 908 5.94 -7.00 -23.93
CA SER A 908 5.58 -7.93 -25.01
C SER A 908 4.54 -9.00 -24.65
N PRO A 909 4.50 -9.58 -23.44
CA PRO A 909 3.46 -10.57 -23.09
C PRO A 909 2.04 -9.98 -23.02
N LEU A 910 1.89 -8.65 -22.88
CA LEU A 910 0.61 -7.94 -22.85
C LEU A 910 0.20 -7.38 -24.21
N ARG A 911 1.01 -7.56 -25.26
CA ARG A 911 0.72 -7.05 -26.62
C ARG A 911 -0.62 -7.57 -27.17
N SER A 912 -1.03 -8.79 -26.81
CA SER A 912 -2.32 -9.38 -27.22
C SER A 912 -3.57 -8.61 -26.76
N ILE A 913 -3.46 -7.69 -25.80
CA ILE A 913 -4.53 -6.76 -25.42
C ILE A 913 -5.00 -5.90 -26.60
N SER A 914 -4.13 -5.66 -27.59
CA SER A 914 -4.48 -4.94 -28.82
C SER A 914 -5.67 -5.58 -29.54
N LYS A 915 -5.77 -6.93 -29.49
CA LYS A 915 -6.87 -7.72 -30.06
C LYS A 915 -8.23 -7.46 -29.40
N ILE A 916 -8.26 -6.92 -28.17
CA ILE A 916 -9.52 -6.55 -27.50
C ILE A 916 -10.17 -5.37 -28.22
N ALA A 917 -9.42 -4.33 -28.55
CA ALA A 917 -9.95 -3.16 -29.27
C ALA A 917 -10.37 -3.47 -30.71
N THR A 918 -9.67 -4.41 -31.37
CA THR A 918 -9.95 -4.82 -32.76
C THR A 918 -10.92 -6.02 -32.88
N SER A 919 -11.54 -6.44 -31.77
CA SER A 919 -12.45 -7.59 -31.68
C SER A 919 -13.80 -7.37 -32.38
N LYS A 920 -14.50 -8.46 -32.69
CA LYS A 920 -15.87 -8.41 -33.24
C LYS A 920 -16.85 -7.89 -32.17
N ALA A 921 -16.68 -8.27 -30.91
CA ALA A 921 -17.44 -7.72 -29.79
C ALA A 921 -17.34 -6.18 -29.70
N VAL A 922 -16.13 -5.60 -29.72
CA VAL A 922 -15.96 -4.13 -29.69
C VAL A 922 -16.56 -3.47 -30.94
N LEU A 923 -16.40 -4.07 -32.12
CA LEU A 923 -17.07 -3.60 -33.35
C LEU A 923 -18.60 -3.54 -33.17
N GLN A 924 -19.20 -4.58 -32.59
CA GLN A 924 -20.66 -4.65 -32.36
C GLN A 924 -21.13 -3.57 -31.37
N ILE A 925 -20.40 -3.38 -30.27
CA ILE A 925 -20.70 -2.35 -29.25
C ILE A 925 -20.61 -0.95 -29.88
N VAL A 926 -19.52 -0.62 -30.58
CA VAL A 926 -19.36 0.69 -31.23
C VAL A 926 -20.41 0.90 -32.34
N ARG A 927 -20.75 -0.14 -33.11
CA ARG A 927 -21.82 -0.07 -34.11
C ARG A 927 -23.19 0.21 -33.47
N ALA A 928 -23.50 -0.39 -32.32
CA ALA A 928 -24.73 -0.10 -31.58
C ALA A 928 -24.77 1.36 -31.10
N VAL A 929 -23.67 1.89 -30.56
CA VAL A 929 -23.54 3.32 -30.20
C VAL A 929 -23.81 4.24 -31.41
N LEU A 930 -23.20 3.94 -32.56
CA LEU A 930 -23.44 4.70 -33.80
C LEU A 930 -24.89 4.60 -34.26
N PHE A 931 -25.48 3.39 -34.23
CA PHE A 931 -26.87 3.14 -34.61
C PHE A 931 -27.83 3.98 -33.76
N TYR A 932 -27.71 3.93 -32.43
CA TYR A 932 -28.56 4.73 -31.54
C TYR A 932 -28.34 6.24 -31.75
N ALA A 933 -27.12 6.70 -31.96
CA ALA A 933 -26.86 8.12 -32.21
C ALA A 933 -27.40 8.62 -33.57
N VAL A 934 -27.45 7.75 -34.59
CA VAL A 934 -28.03 8.05 -35.90
C VAL A 934 -29.57 8.04 -35.82
N TYR A 935 -30.15 6.98 -35.23
CA TYR A 935 -31.60 6.69 -35.30
C TYR A 935 -32.46 7.16 -34.12
N THR A 936 -31.89 7.71 -33.04
CA THR A 936 -32.72 8.38 -32.01
C THR A 936 -33.35 9.65 -32.61
N ASP A 937 -34.69 9.75 -32.50
CA ASP A 937 -35.44 10.97 -32.79
C ASP A 937 -35.04 12.14 -31.89
N ALA A 938 -35.08 13.37 -32.42
CA ALA A 938 -34.68 14.57 -31.67
C ALA A 938 -35.55 14.90 -30.43
N SER A 939 -36.68 14.21 -30.26
CA SER A 939 -37.62 14.36 -29.14
C SER A 939 -37.50 13.29 -28.05
N SER A 940 -36.68 12.25 -28.23
CA SER A 940 -36.48 11.18 -27.24
C SER A 940 -35.10 11.24 -26.60
N VAL A 941 -34.96 10.67 -25.40
CA VAL A 941 -33.67 10.56 -24.71
C VAL A 941 -32.84 9.49 -25.44
N SER A 942 -31.73 9.90 -26.05
CA SER A 942 -30.88 8.96 -26.80
C SER A 942 -30.20 7.95 -25.88
N ARG A 943 -30.17 6.68 -26.33
CA ARG A 943 -29.32 5.62 -25.76
C ARG A 943 -27.81 5.85 -26.03
N ALA A 944 -27.46 6.80 -26.91
CA ALA A 944 -26.10 7.20 -27.23
C ALA A 944 -25.95 8.74 -27.29
N PRO A 945 -26.03 9.44 -26.14
CA PRO A 945 -25.80 10.89 -26.07
C PRO A 945 -24.34 11.25 -26.46
N SER A 946 -24.07 12.53 -26.72
CA SER A 946 -22.80 12.97 -27.36
C SER A 946 -21.52 12.53 -26.65
N ASN A 947 -21.54 12.41 -25.32
CA ASN A 947 -20.48 11.81 -24.50
C ASN A 947 -20.24 10.32 -24.81
N VAL A 948 -21.31 9.52 -24.92
CA VAL A 948 -21.22 8.09 -25.30
C VAL A 948 -20.71 7.97 -26.73
N LEU A 949 -21.30 8.72 -27.66
CA LEU A 949 -20.91 8.72 -29.07
C LEU A 949 -19.43 9.08 -29.26
N VAL A 950 -18.97 10.19 -28.69
CA VAL A 950 -17.55 10.61 -28.80
C VAL A 950 -16.62 9.57 -28.17
N THR A 951 -17.01 8.94 -27.06
CA THR A 951 -16.20 7.86 -26.45
C THR A 951 -16.14 6.62 -27.34
N GLY A 952 -17.24 6.26 -28.02
CA GLY A 952 -17.25 5.19 -29.02
C GLY A 952 -16.39 5.49 -30.24
N LEU A 953 -16.43 6.71 -30.76
CA LEU A 953 -15.56 7.17 -31.86
C LEU A 953 -14.08 7.22 -31.45
N HIS A 954 -13.78 7.54 -30.20
CA HIS A 954 -12.41 7.49 -29.65
C HIS A 954 -11.90 6.05 -29.53
N LEU A 955 -12.73 5.11 -29.04
CA LEU A 955 -12.38 3.69 -29.01
C LEU A 955 -12.14 3.15 -30.43
N LEU A 956 -12.96 3.57 -31.40
CA LEU A 956 -12.77 3.25 -32.82
C LEU A 956 -11.46 3.84 -33.37
N SER A 957 -11.14 5.09 -33.01
CA SER A 957 -9.86 5.72 -33.35
C SER A 957 -8.66 4.95 -32.81
N LEU A 958 -8.72 4.46 -31.57
CA LEU A 958 -7.67 3.65 -30.95
C LEU A 958 -7.53 2.28 -31.63
N ALA A 959 -8.64 1.64 -31.98
CA ALA A 959 -8.61 0.35 -32.67
C ALA A 959 -8.00 0.44 -34.08
N LEU A 960 -8.26 1.53 -34.81
CA LEU A 960 -7.58 1.80 -36.10
C LEU A 960 -6.10 2.16 -35.90
N ASP A 961 -5.75 2.81 -34.80
CA ASP A 961 -4.36 3.17 -34.45
C ASP A 961 -3.51 1.91 -34.16
N ILE A 962 -4.12 0.95 -33.46
CA ILE A 962 -3.60 -0.40 -33.28
C ILE A 962 -3.40 -1.10 -34.64
N CYS A 963 -4.39 -1.06 -35.53
CA CYS A 963 -4.27 -1.67 -36.86
C CYS A 963 -3.10 -1.06 -37.65
N GLU A 964 -2.92 0.27 -37.62
CA GLU A 964 -1.79 0.94 -38.27
C GLU A 964 -0.44 0.53 -37.65
N ALA A 965 -0.32 0.54 -36.32
CA ALA A 965 0.93 0.22 -35.62
C ALA A 965 1.35 -1.26 -35.75
N GLU A 966 0.43 -2.20 -35.54
CA GLU A 966 0.71 -3.63 -35.64
C GLU A 966 1.07 -4.04 -37.09
N SER A 967 0.43 -3.40 -38.09
CA SER A 967 0.74 -3.64 -39.51
C SER A 967 2.13 -3.12 -39.90
N GLN A 968 2.56 -1.98 -39.37
CA GLN A 968 3.91 -1.47 -39.59
C GLN A 968 4.97 -2.42 -39.02
N ILE A 969 4.78 -2.91 -37.78
CA ILE A 969 5.72 -3.85 -37.14
C ILE A 969 5.82 -5.16 -37.95
N SER A 970 4.72 -5.64 -38.52
CA SER A 970 4.73 -6.80 -39.41
C SER A 970 5.55 -6.55 -40.69
N ALA A 971 5.35 -5.40 -41.35
CA ALA A 971 6.11 -5.03 -42.55
C ALA A 971 7.62 -4.94 -42.27
N ASP A 972 8.00 -4.30 -41.14
CA ASP A 972 9.38 -4.16 -40.69
C ASP A 972 10.01 -5.55 -40.39
N GLN A 973 9.27 -6.45 -39.75
CA GLN A 973 9.74 -7.80 -39.37
C GLN A 973 10.03 -8.70 -40.58
N TYR A 974 9.25 -8.60 -41.66
CA TYR A 974 9.43 -9.40 -42.86
C TYR A 974 10.39 -8.79 -43.89
N GLY A 975 11.02 -7.64 -43.58
CA GLY A 975 11.97 -6.97 -44.49
C GLY A 975 11.31 -6.52 -45.80
N MET A 976 10.00 -6.30 -45.78
CA MET A 976 9.24 -5.83 -46.94
C MET A 976 9.45 -4.32 -47.08
N ASP A 977 10.43 -3.94 -47.89
CA ASP A 977 10.64 -2.55 -48.28
C ASP A 977 9.31 -1.98 -48.79
N LEU A 978 8.85 -0.88 -48.17
CA LEU A 978 7.68 -0.13 -48.59
C LEU A 978 7.99 0.57 -49.93
N LEU A 979 7.95 -0.21 -51.01
CA LEU A 979 8.27 0.25 -52.37
C LEU A 979 7.34 1.39 -52.77
N GLN A 980 7.87 2.61 -52.65
CA GLN A 980 7.32 3.80 -53.29
C GLN A 980 7.36 3.60 -54.81
N HIS A 981 6.26 3.11 -55.37
CA HIS A 981 5.95 3.32 -56.77
C HIS A 981 5.12 4.59 -56.93
N ASP A 982 5.56 5.44 -57.87
CA ASP A 982 4.90 6.72 -58.15
C ASP A 982 3.40 6.54 -58.46
N ASP A 983 2.61 7.51 -58.01
CA ASP A 983 1.15 7.71 -58.20
C ASP A 983 0.12 6.86 -57.41
N GLU A 984 0.46 5.81 -56.64
CA GLU A 984 -0.51 5.16 -55.72
C GLU A 984 0.01 4.92 -54.29
N SER A 985 0.12 5.99 -53.49
CA SER A 985 0.51 5.92 -52.07
C SER A 985 -0.66 5.55 -51.13
N TRP A 986 -1.03 4.27 -51.07
CA TRP A 986 -1.78 3.70 -49.93
C TRP A 986 -1.17 2.36 -49.52
N VAL A 987 -0.85 2.18 -48.23
CA VAL A 987 -0.37 0.91 -47.68
C VAL A 987 -1.55 -0.03 -47.58
N VAL A 988 -1.82 -0.75 -48.67
CA VAL A 988 -2.91 -1.70 -48.73
C VAL A 988 -2.45 -3.02 -48.13
N LEU A 989 -3.08 -3.42 -47.03
CA LEU A 989 -2.86 -4.72 -46.40
C LEU A 989 -2.97 -5.87 -47.42
N SER A 990 -2.11 -6.90 -47.26
CA SER A 990 -2.27 -8.18 -47.93
C SER A 990 -3.58 -8.84 -47.49
N SER A 991 -4.09 -9.82 -48.24
CA SER A 991 -5.32 -10.56 -47.89
C SER A 991 -5.27 -11.10 -46.46
N ASP A 992 -4.09 -11.56 -46.05
CA ASP A 992 -3.83 -12.23 -44.78
C ASP A 992 -4.00 -11.28 -43.57
N ALA A 993 -3.86 -9.97 -43.78
CA ALA A 993 -4.06 -8.95 -42.74
C ALA A 993 -5.52 -8.41 -42.69
N GLU A 994 -6.34 -8.66 -43.71
CA GLU A 994 -7.81 -8.45 -43.61
C GLU A 994 -8.49 -9.56 -42.78
N GLU A 995 -7.86 -10.74 -42.61
CA GLU A 995 -8.28 -11.78 -41.67
C GLU A 995 -7.80 -11.51 -40.22
N ALA A 996 -6.68 -10.81 -40.05
CA ALA A 996 -6.06 -10.57 -38.74
C ALA A 996 -6.82 -9.57 -37.83
N PHE A 997 -7.61 -8.65 -38.41
CA PHE A 997 -8.30 -7.59 -37.66
C PHE A 997 -9.82 -7.60 -37.91
N PRO A 998 -10.62 -8.32 -37.07
CA PRO A 998 -12.07 -8.41 -37.22
C PRO A 998 -12.80 -7.06 -37.36
N ILE A 999 -12.28 -6.00 -36.73
CA ILE A 999 -12.84 -4.64 -36.86
C ILE A 999 -12.77 -4.07 -38.28
N LEU A 1000 -11.79 -4.47 -39.10
CA LEU A 1000 -11.72 -4.10 -40.51
C LEU A 1000 -12.63 -5.01 -41.34
N THR A 1001 -12.52 -6.33 -41.17
CA THR A 1001 -13.25 -7.37 -41.91
C THR A 1001 -14.77 -7.16 -41.84
N TYR A 1002 -15.32 -6.96 -40.64
CA TYR A 1002 -16.76 -6.86 -40.41
C TYR A 1002 -17.30 -5.41 -40.44
N SER A 1003 -16.45 -4.41 -40.73
CA SER A 1003 -16.87 -2.99 -40.80
C SER A 1003 -17.95 -2.73 -41.86
N THR A 1004 -17.91 -3.49 -42.96
CA THR A 1004 -18.88 -3.45 -44.07
C THR A 1004 -20.06 -4.41 -43.91
N GLU A 1005 -20.06 -5.27 -42.89
CA GLU A 1005 -21.11 -6.27 -42.67
C GLU A 1005 -22.44 -5.58 -42.30
N LEU A 1006 -23.45 -5.73 -43.17
CA LEU A 1006 -24.83 -5.29 -42.89
C LEU A 1006 -25.47 -6.24 -41.87
N VAL A 1007 -25.97 -5.72 -40.75
CA VAL A 1007 -26.69 -6.53 -39.77
C VAL A 1007 -28.19 -6.30 -39.84
N SER A 1008 -28.93 -7.39 -39.65
CA SER A 1008 -30.39 -7.39 -39.59
C SER A 1008 -30.82 -7.12 -38.14
N PRO A 1009 -31.46 -5.99 -37.84
CA PRO A 1009 -32.10 -5.77 -36.54
C PRO A 1009 -33.29 -6.72 -36.37
N GLU A 1010 -33.66 -7.04 -35.13
CA GLU A 1010 -34.75 -8.01 -34.82
C GLU A 1010 -36.13 -7.56 -35.33
N SER A 1011 -36.31 -6.27 -35.62
CA SER A 1011 -37.51 -5.76 -36.30
C SER A 1011 -37.24 -5.52 -37.79
N ASP A 1012 -38.05 -6.14 -38.65
CA ASP A 1012 -38.04 -5.97 -40.13
C ASP A 1012 -38.27 -4.52 -40.62
N LYS A 1013 -38.53 -3.57 -39.72
CA LYS A 1013 -38.83 -2.17 -40.03
C LYS A 1013 -37.61 -1.24 -40.04
N LEU A 1014 -36.47 -1.71 -39.53
CA LEU A 1014 -35.25 -0.91 -39.39
C LEU A 1014 -34.26 -1.18 -40.53
N LYS A 1015 -33.49 -0.17 -40.91
CA LYS A 1015 -32.49 -0.28 -41.99
C LYS A 1015 -31.37 -1.23 -41.57
N LYS A 1016 -30.94 -2.07 -42.52
CA LYS A 1016 -29.75 -2.90 -42.38
C LYS A 1016 -28.53 -2.05 -42.70
N ASP A 1017 -27.79 -1.67 -41.67
CA ASP A 1017 -26.63 -0.82 -41.77
C ASP A 1017 -25.35 -1.52 -41.30
N SER A 1018 -24.23 -1.15 -41.91
CA SER A 1018 -22.88 -1.53 -41.49
C SER A 1018 -22.28 -0.41 -40.61
N MET A 1019 -21.09 -0.64 -40.06
CA MET A 1019 -20.38 0.42 -39.32
C MET A 1019 -20.07 1.61 -40.24
N LEU A 1020 -19.66 1.35 -41.49
CA LEU A 1020 -19.32 2.40 -42.44
C LEU A 1020 -20.56 3.20 -42.91
N THR A 1021 -21.73 2.58 -43.14
CA THR A 1021 -22.96 3.32 -43.50
C THR A 1021 -23.43 4.24 -42.37
N LEU A 1022 -23.27 3.81 -41.11
CA LEU A 1022 -23.59 4.64 -39.94
C LEU A 1022 -22.62 5.82 -39.79
N LEU A 1023 -21.31 5.62 -40.03
CA LEU A 1023 -20.33 6.72 -40.03
C LEU A 1023 -20.61 7.75 -41.14
N VAL A 1024 -20.97 7.31 -42.35
CA VAL A 1024 -21.39 8.22 -43.43
C VAL A 1024 -22.66 8.97 -43.04
N SER A 1025 -23.65 8.28 -42.48
CA SER A 1025 -24.89 8.91 -42.00
C SER A 1025 -24.64 9.94 -40.89
N LEU A 1026 -23.66 9.69 -40.01
CA LEU A 1026 -23.25 10.61 -38.95
C LEU A 1026 -22.49 11.83 -39.49
N MET A 1027 -21.64 11.63 -40.50
CA MET A 1027 -20.93 12.69 -41.21
C MET A 1027 -21.91 13.67 -41.91
N HIS A 1028 -23.01 13.17 -42.48
CA HIS A 1028 -24.04 13.99 -43.13
C HIS A 1028 -25.12 14.56 -42.19
N LYS A 1029 -25.11 14.26 -40.89
CA LYS A 1029 -26.14 14.71 -39.93
C LYS A 1029 -25.96 16.20 -39.59
N GLU A 1030 -26.61 17.08 -40.35
CA GLU A 1030 -26.46 18.55 -40.24
C GLU A 1030 -26.92 19.16 -38.90
N LYS A 1031 -26.34 20.33 -38.59
CA LYS A 1031 -26.45 21.05 -37.32
C LYS A 1031 -27.83 21.70 -37.10
N ASN A 1032 -28.71 21.02 -36.38
CA ASN A 1032 -29.64 21.75 -35.51
C ASN A 1032 -28.87 22.26 -34.28
N GLY A 1033 -28.89 23.57 -34.07
CA GLY A 1033 -27.92 24.27 -33.24
C GLY A 1033 -27.95 23.94 -31.74
N SER A 1034 -27.11 22.99 -31.32
CA SER A 1034 -26.55 22.98 -29.97
C SER A 1034 -25.09 22.49 -30.00
N THR A 1035 -24.13 23.40 -29.88
CA THR A 1035 -22.71 23.08 -29.64
C THR A 1035 -22.50 22.62 -28.18
N PHE A 1036 -23.21 21.58 -27.76
CA PHE A 1036 -23.16 21.01 -26.42
C PHE A 1036 -22.15 19.84 -26.35
N SER A 1037 -20.89 20.14 -26.72
CA SER A 1037 -19.70 19.27 -26.53
C SER A 1037 -18.41 19.87 -27.12
N GLY A 1038 -18.52 20.77 -28.09
CA GLY A 1038 -17.38 21.43 -28.73
C GLY A 1038 -16.53 20.55 -29.67
N CYS A 1039 -16.81 19.24 -29.78
CA CYS A 1039 -16.19 18.38 -30.78
C CYS A 1039 -16.93 18.47 -32.12
N ASN A 1040 -16.21 18.52 -33.23
CA ASN A 1040 -16.81 18.46 -34.57
C ASN A 1040 -16.96 17.00 -35.00
N ILE A 1041 -18.07 16.38 -34.57
CA ILE A 1041 -18.36 14.96 -34.80
C ILE A 1041 -18.31 14.58 -36.30
N PRO A 1042 -18.89 15.36 -37.24
CA PRO A 1042 -18.75 15.09 -38.67
C PRO A 1042 -17.31 14.94 -39.18
N SER A 1043 -16.39 15.84 -38.80
CA SER A 1043 -14.99 15.74 -39.24
C SER A 1043 -14.23 14.59 -38.57
N LEU A 1044 -14.64 14.17 -37.37
CA LEU A 1044 -14.09 12.97 -36.74
C LEU A 1044 -14.58 11.70 -37.48
N ALA A 1045 -15.86 11.65 -37.87
CA ALA A 1045 -16.39 10.56 -38.68
C ALA A 1045 -15.73 10.49 -40.07
N GLU A 1046 -15.53 11.63 -40.73
CA GLU A 1046 -14.79 11.76 -42.00
C GLU A 1046 -13.35 11.24 -41.87
N SER A 1047 -12.61 11.68 -40.84
CA SER A 1047 -11.24 11.21 -40.58
C SER A 1047 -11.18 9.70 -40.31
N LEU A 1048 -12.14 9.14 -39.57
CA LEU A 1048 -12.21 7.70 -39.34
C LEU A 1048 -12.52 6.93 -40.64
N LEU A 1049 -13.42 7.42 -41.49
CA LEU A 1049 -13.69 6.83 -42.82
C LEU A 1049 -12.45 6.84 -43.72
N GLN A 1050 -11.64 7.90 -43.69
CA GLN A 1050 -10.36 7.95 -44.41
C GLN A 1050 -9.37 6.91 -43.88
N ARG A 1051 -9.28 6.71 -42.57
CA ARG A 1051 -8.41 5.68 -41.95
C ARG A 1051 -8.86 4.25 -42.28
N PHE A 1052 -10.16 3.97 -42.26
CA PHE A 1052 -10.71 2.70 -42.75
C PHE A 1052 -10.34 2.44 -44.21
N ALA A 1053 -10.50 3.45 -45.09
CA ALA A 1053 -10.15 3.34 -46.51
C ALA A 1053 -8.64 3.20 -46.75
N LYS A 1054 -7.78 3.77 -45.90
CA LYS A 1054 -6.32 3.56 -45.92
C LYS A 1054 -5.95 2.11 -45.58
N LEU A 1055 -6.65 1.50 -44.62
CA LEU A 1055 -6.27 0.21 -44.03
C LEU A 1055 -6.78 -1.03 -44.79
N SER A 1056 -7.93 -0.99 -45.47
CA SER A 1056 -8.52 -2.18 -46.10
C SER A 1056 -9.04 -1.92 -47.51
N LYS A 1057 -8.84 -2.89 -48.43
CA LYS A 1057 -9.36 -2.85 -49.82
C LYS A 1057 -10.88 -2.85 -49.82
N GLN A 1058 -11.48 -3.71 -49.00
CA GLN A 1058 -12.92 -3.83 -48.84
C GLN A 1058 -13.51 -2.53 -48.28
N CYS A 1059 -12.89 -1.95 -47.26
CA CYS A 1059 -13.28 -0.65 -46.71
C CYS A 1059 -13.15 0.48 -47.75
N MET A 1060 -12.02 0.58 -48.45
CA MET A 1060 -11.79 1.58 -49.49
C MET A 1060 -12.86 1.53 -50.59
N SER A 1061 -13.19 0.32 -51.06
CA SER A 1061 -14.19 0.08 -52.09
C SER A 1061 -15.59 0.50 -51.62
N ALA A 1062 -15.95 0.15 -50.38
CA ALA A 1062 -17.22 0.54 -49.78
C ALA A 1062 -17.32 2.07 -49.59
N VAL A 1063 -16.29 2.72 -49.03
CA VAL A 1063 -16.25 4.18 -48.84
C VAL A 1063 -16.33 4.91 -50.20
N ARG A 1064 -15.63 4.43 -51.23
CA ARG A 1064 -15.68 5.01 -52.59
C ARG A 1064 -17.09 4.94 -53.20
N GLN A 1065 -17.88 3.90 -52.88
CA GLN A 1065 -19.27 3.78 -53.33
C GLN A 1065 -20.24 4.66 -52.54
N MET A 1066 -20.06 4.78 -51.22
CA MET A 1066 -21.02 5.46 -50.33
C MET A 1066 -20.75 6.96 -50.15
N ALA A 1067 -19.49 7.37 -50.17
CA ALA A 1067 -19.04 8.73 -49.88
C ALA A 1067 -17.75 9.08 -50.65
N PRO A 1068 -17.78 9.11 -52.00
CA PRO A 1068 -16.59 9.34 -52.83
C PRO A 1068 -15.86 10.65 -52.50
N GLN A 1069 -16.57 11.67 -52.02
CA GLN A 1069 -16.01 12.97 -51.61
C GLN A 1069 -15.04 12.91 -50.41
N VAL A 1070 -15.03 11.80 -49.66
CA VAL A 1070 -14.13 11.59 -48.50
C VAL A 1070 -12.72 11.16 -48.95
N LEU A 1071 -12.58 10.66 -50.17
CA LEU A 1071 -11.32 10.22 -50.76
C LEU A 1071 -10.69 11.35 -51.62
N PRO A 1072 -9.35 11.49 -51.63
CA PRO A 1072 -8.70 12.49 -52.47
C PRO A 1072 -8.95 12.24 -53.96
N SER A 1073 -9.15 13.33 -54.71
CA SER A 1073 -9.51 13.30 -56.12
C SER A 1073 -8.34 12.87 -57.02
N ILE A 1074 -8.57 11.88 -57.88
CA ILE A 1074 -7.62 11.51 -58.95
C ILE A 1074 -7.69 12.59 -60.06
N PRO A 1075 -6.57 13.13 -60.55
CA PRO A 1075 -6.56 14.00 -61.73
C PRO A 1075 -6.83 13.19 -63.01
N ASP A 1076 -7.92 13.49 -63.73
CA ASP A 1076 -8.24 12.86 -65.02
C ASP A 1076 -7.26 13.30 -66.14
N HIS A 1077 -6.13 12.62 -66.27
CA HIS A 1077 -5.21 12.80 -67.40
C HIS A 1077 -5.65 11.99 -68.64
N ALA A 1078 -6.77 12.42 -69.25
CA ALA A 1078 -7.31 11.85 -70.47
C ALA A 1078 -7.65 12.88 -71.57
N SER A 1079 -6.89 13.99 -71.70
CA SER A 1079 -6.83 14.76 -72.95
C SER A 1079 -5.55 15.60 -73.08
N ALA A 1080 -5.26 16.05 -74.30
CA ALA A 1080 -4.13 16.92 -74.72
C ALA A 1080 -2.70 16.32 -74.71
N LYS A 1081 -2.35 15.64 -75.83
CA LYS A 1081 -0.96 15.62 -76.34
C LYS A 1081 -0.67 16.93 -77.12
N GLN A 1082 0.62 17.27 -77.22
CA GLN A 1082 1.25 18.35 -78.02
C GLN A 1082 1.15 19.77 -77.38
N ASN A 1083 2.24 20.41 -76.96
CA ASN A 1083 3.43 20.71 -77.78
C ASN A 1083 4.77 20.75 -77.00
N LEU A 1084 5.87 20.71 -77.76
CA LEU A 1084 7.26 20.71 -77.27
C LEU A 1084 7.76 22.08 -76.77
N GLY A 1085 8.63 22.05 -75.76
CA GLY A 1085 9.51 23.15 -75.38
C GLY A 1085 10.33 22.82 -74.13
N SER A 1086 11.65 22.73 -74.26
CA SER A 1086 12.60 22.48 -73.16
C SER A 1086 13.92 23.24 -73.42
N PRO A 1087 14.84 23.34 -72.45
CA PRO A 1087 14.71 23.15 -71.00
C PRO A 1087 15.11 24.41 -70.20
N ASP A 1088 14.76 24.49 -68.91
CA ASP A 1088 15.73 24.93 -67.91
C ASP A 1088 15.42 24.34 -66.50
N SER A 1089 16.34 24.58 -65.58
CA SER A 1089 16.69 23.73 -64.45
C SER A 1089 16.22 24.25 -63.08
N THR A 1090 16.38 23.40 -62.07
CA THR A 1090 16.14 23.61 -60.61
C THR A 1090 14.69 23.50 -60.11
N GLY A 1091 14.47 22.80 -58.98
CA GLY A 1091 13.13 22.72 -58.38
C GLY A 1091 12.77 21.57 -57.42
N LYS A 1092 13.67 20.68 -56.98
CA LYS A 1092 13.34 19.75 -55.85
C LYS A 1092 13.22 20.52 -54.53
N ARG A 1093 12.29 20.07 -53.66
CA ARG A 1093 12.02 20.44 -52.23
C ARG A 1093 10.99 21.55 -51.95
N ARG A 1094 9.83 21.11 -51.44
CA ARG A 1094 8.97 21.63 -50.33
C ARG A 1094 8.22 20.36 -49.86
N CYS A 1095 8.08 20.02 -48.58
CA CYS A 1095 7.81 20.88 -47.42
C CYS A 1095 8.80 20.69 -46.26
N GLU A 1096 9.60 21.71 -46.01
CA GLU A 1096 10.07 22.10 -44.67
C GLU A 1096 10.05 23.63 -44.59
N ALA A 1097 10.07 24.16 -43.37
CA ALA A 1097 10.17 25.58 -42.99
C ALA A 1097 8.98 26.52 -43.30
N ALA A 1098 8.36 26.98 -42.21
CA ALA A 1098 7.57 28.21 -42.14
C ALA A 1098 7.99 29.06 -40.92
N ILE A 1099 9.27 29.39 -40.82
CA ILE A 1099 9.81 30.36 -39.85
C ILE A 1099 10.79 31.31 -40.58
N MET A 1100 10.64 32.62 -40.34
CA MET A 1100 11.49 33.75 -40.78
C MET A 1100 11.53 34.09 -42.29
N ALA A 1101 10.97 35.25 -42.66
CA ALA A 1101 11.79 36.44 -42.97
C ALA A 1101 10.96 37.65 -43.46
N LYS A 1102 10.94 38.75 -42.68
CA LYS A 1102 11.29 40.09 -43.19
C LYS A 1102 11.56 41.09 -42.07
N VAL A 1103 12.85 41.31 -41.81
CA VAL A 1103 13.43 42.48 -41.15
C VAL A 1103 14.51 43.02 -42.10
N GLY A 1104 14.66 44.34 -42.24
CA GLY A 1104 15.82 44.89 -42.96
C GLY A 1104 15.69 46.32 -43.51
N ALA A 1105 15.94 47.31 -42.64
CA ALA A 1105 16.58 48.62 -42.90
C ALA A 1105 16.35 49.48 -41.62
N GLU A 1106 17.27 49.54 -40.65
CA GLU A 1106 18.49 50.39 -40.60
C GLU A 1106 18.19 51.91 -40.55
N GLN A 1107 18.80 52.76 -39.71
CA GLN A 1107 19.74 52.64 -38.58
C GLN A 1107 19.70 53.99 -37.79
N SER A 1108 19.99 53.99 -36.47
CA SER A 1108 20.77 55.01 -35.71
C SER A 1108 20.46 55.01 -34.19
N LYS A 1109 21.28 55.72 -33.39
CA LYS A 1109 21.59 55.44 -31.97
C LYS A 1109 21.14 56.57 -30.99
N PRO A 1110 21.38 56.49 -29.65
CA PRO A 1110 20.40 56.91 -28.64
C PRO A 1110 20.67 58.28 -27.97
N ALA A 1111 19.69 58.77 -27.19
CA ALA A 1111 19.88 59.79 -26.16
C ALA A 1111 18.78 59.70 -25.06
N GLU A 1112 19.01 60.41 -23.96
CA GLU A 1112 18.29 60.29 -22.68
C GLU A 1112 17.16 61.33 -22.48
N SER A 1113 16.39 61.12 -21.39
CA SER A 1113 15.96 62.17 -20.44
C SER A 1113 14.60 62.90 -20.60
N ILE A 1114 13.92 62.99 -19.44
CA ILE A 1114 13.35 64.21 -18.83
C ILE A 1114 12.06 64.86 -19.41
N LYS A 1115 10.99 64.68 -18.61
CA LYS A 1115 9.95 65.66 -18.16
C LYS A 1115 8.82 66.21 -19.08
N SER A 1116 7.68 66.28 -18.39
CA SER A 1116 6.74 67.42 -18.23
C SER A 1116 5.61 67.71 -19.23
N SER A 1117 4.39 67.61 -18.66
CA SER A 1117 3.29 68.59 -18.68
C SER A 1117 2.63 69.01 -20.00
N GLY A 1118 1.30 68.83 -20.04
CA GLY A 1118 0.35 69.55 -20.90
C GLY A 1118 -1.05 69.39 -20.32
N ASN A 1119 -1.58 70.43 -19.69
CA ASN A 1119 -2.86 70.43 -18.97
C ASN A 1119 -3.74 71.56 -19.49
N GLU A 1120 -4.97 71.26 -19.90
CA GLU A 1120 -6.09 72.18 -20.16
C GLU A 1120 -7.34 71.33 -20.53
N GLY A 1121 -8.59 71.66 -20.14
CA GLY A 1121 -9.04 72.75 -19.29
C GLY A 1121 -10.43 72.49 -18.67
N ARG A 1122 -10.62 73.14 -17.53
CA ARG A 1122 -11.83 73.49 -16.76
C ARG A 1122 -13.17 73.64 -17.52
N ASP A 1123 -14.26 73.38 -16.79
CA ASP A 1123 -15.30 74.40 -16.53
C ASP A 1123 -16.05 74.15 -15.20
N VAL A 1124 -16.42 75.23 -14.49
CA VAL A 1124 -17.12 75.25 -13.18
C VAL A 1124 -17.94 76.55 -13.05
N PRO A 1125 -19.24 76.49 -12.69
CA PRO A 1125 -19.76 77.22 -11.50
C PRO A 1125 -20.80 76.37 -10.70
N ALA A 1126 -20.77 76.24 -9.36
CA ALA A 1126 -20.88 77.22 -8.26
C ALA A 1126 -22.34 77.60 -7.87
N PHE A 1127 -22.82 77.13 -6.69
CA PHE A 1127 -23.37 77.91 -5.55
C PHE A 1127 -24.05 77.02 -4.47
N GLU A 1128 -23.94 77.43 -3.19
CA GLU A 1128 -24.60 76.88 -1.98
C GLU A 1128 -26.01 77.53 -1.76
N PRO A 1129 -26.83 77.28 -0.70
CA PRO A 1129 -26.61 76.50 0.53
C PRO A 1129 -27.81 75.64 1.06
N ASP A 1130 -27.65 75.14 2.30
CA ASP A 1130 -28.64 74.74 3.31
C ASP A 1130 -29.32 73.34 3.32
N ALA A 1131 -29.41 72.82 4.55
CA ALA A 1131 -30.11 71.61 5.02
C ALA A 1131 -31.53 72.00 5.55
N PRO A 1132 -32.50 71.09 5.92
CA PRO A 1132 -32.25 69.74 6.46
C PRO A 1132 -33.28 68.60 6.23
N LYS A 1133 -32.83 67.38 6.56
CA LYS A 1133 -33.55 66.20 7.10
C LYS A 1133 -34.57 65.38 6.26
N SER A 1134 -34.33 64.06 6.32
CA SER A 1134 -35.24 62.91 6.26
C SER A 1134 -36.05 62.62 4.99
N THR A 1135 -35.51 61.74 4.15
CA THR A 1135 -36.20 60.55 3.61
C THR A 1135 -35.16 59.46 3.36
N ALA A 1136 -35.50 58.19 3.64
CA ALA A 1136 -34.64 57.07 3.24
C ALA A 1136 -34.82 56.81 1.74
N VAL A 1137 -33.71 56.65 1.01
CA VAL A 1137 -33.71 56.29 -0.42
C VAL A 1137 -32.85 55.05 -0.61
N GLU A 1138 -33.38 54.11 -1.40
CA GLU A 1138 -32.83 52.78 -1.61
C GLU A 1138 -31.48 52.81 -2.36
N THR A 1139 -30.46 52.18 -1.79
CA THR A 1139 -29.21 51.90 -2.51
C THR A 1139 -29.43 50.77 -3.51
N ARG A 1140 -29.41 51.08 -4.82
CA ARG A 1140 -29.42 50.06 -5.87
C ARG A 1140 -28.20 49.14 -5.74
N PRO A 1141 -28.35 47.79 -5.76
CA PRO A 1141 -27.23 46.88 -5.61
C PRO A 1141 -26.34 46.88 -6.87
N VAL A 1142 -25.13 47.41 -6.73
CA VAL A 1142 -24.08 47.36 -7.74
C VAL A 1142 -23.50 45.94 -7.81
N CYS A 1143 -23.12 45.46 -9.00
CA CYS A 1143 -22.50 44.14 -9.12
C CYS A 1143 -21.09 44.14 -8.50
N SER A 1144 -20.87 43.33 -7.47
CA SER A 1144 -19.59 43.22 -6.75
C SER A 1144 -18.40 42.73 -7.59
N LEU A 1145 -18.64 42.26 -8.82
CA LEU A 1145 -17.64 41.69 -9.72
C LEU A 1145 -17.13 42.70 -10.78
N CYS A 1146 -17.95 43.69 -11.17
CA CYS A 1146 -17.57 44.71 -12.17
C CYS A 1146 -17.78 46.16 -11.73
N GLN A 1147 -18.42 46.40 -10.58
CA GLN A 1147 -18.75 47.72 -10.02
C GLN A 1147 -19.63 48.63 -10.93
N ASP A 1148 -20.13 48.09 -12.04
CA ASP A 1148 -21.05 48.76 -12.96
C ASP A 1148 -22.53 48.49 -12.56
N SER A 1149 -23.35 49.55 -12.58
CA SER A 1149 -24.79 49.53 -12.31
C SER A 1149 -25.64 49.09 -13.52
N ASP A 1150 -25.12 49.15 -14.74
CA ASP A 1150 -25.89 49.02 -15.99
C ASP A 1150 -25.38 47.90 -16.92
N SER A 1151 -24.38 47.13 -16.48
CA SER A 1151 -23.90 45.92 -17.16
C SER A 1151 -25.02 44.93 -17.52
N LYS A 1152 -25.19 44.67 -18.82
CA LYS A 1152 -26.17 43.74 -19.40
C LYS A 1152 -25.72 42.28 -19.45
N SER A 1153 -24.61 41.94 -18.79
CA SER A 1153 -24.08 40.56 -18.75
C SER A 1153 -25.03 39.64 -17.96
N PRO A 1154 -25.43 38.47 -18.49
CA PRO A 1154 -26.29 37.51 -17.77
C PRO A 1154 -25.73 37.11 -16.40
N LEU A 1155 -24.40 37.02 -16.28
CA LEU A 1155 -23.71 36.69 -15.04
C LEU A 1155 -23.87 37.80 -14.00
N CYS A 1156 -23.82 39.07 -14.42
CA CYS A 1156 -24.01 40.22 -13.55
C CYS A 1156 -25.47 40.30 -13.05
N CYS A 1157 -26.45 39.98 -13.91
CA CYS A 1157 -27.86 39.85 -13.52
C CYS A 1157 -28.08 38.73 -12.47
N LEU A 1158 -27.48 37.55 -12.66
CA LEU A 1158 -27.57 36.43 -11.71
C LEU A 1158 -26.97 36.78 -10.33
N ILE A 1159 -25.84 37.48 -10.29
CA ILE A 1159 -25.20 37.91 -9.03
C ILE A 1159 -26.06 38.98 -8.32
N ARG A 1160 -26.69 39.90 -9.04
CA ARG A 1160 -27.64 40.86 -8.47
C ARG A 1160 -28.88 40.14 -7.90
N LEU A 1161 -29.40 39.14 -8.61
CA LEU A 1161 -30.51 38.30 -8.12
C LEU A 1161 -30.15 37.51 -6.85
N GLN A 1162 -28.96 36.90 -6.78
CA GLN A 1162 -28.48 36.25 -5.55
C GLN A 1162 -28.34 37.22 -4.37
N THR A 1163 -27.98 38.48 -4.63
CA THR A 1163 -27.84 39.50 -3.59
C THR A 1163 -29.21 39.93 -3.06
N LEU A 1164 -30.20 40.09 -3.93
CA LEU A 1164 -31.60 40.38 -3.55
C LEU A 1164 -32.26 39.20 -2.82
N LEU A 1165 -32.03 37.95 -3.25
CA LEU A 1165 -32.56 36.74 -2.60
C LEU A 1165 -32.03 36.52 -1.17
N LYS A 1166 -30.86 37.08 -0.82
CA LYS A 1166 -30.32 37.05 0.55
C LYS A 1166 -30.95 38.06 1.50
N MET A 1167 -31.72 39.04 1.01
CA MET A 1167 -32.41 40.03 1.84
C MET A 1167 -33.83 39.60 2.26
N VAL A 1168 -34.33 38.44 1.79
CA VAL A 1168 -35.72 38.00 2.04
C VAL A 1168 -35.78 36.55 2.54
N ARG A 1169 -35.24 36.29 3.74
CA ARG A 1169 -35.67 35.17 4.62
C ARG A 1169 -35.57 35.60 6.10
N PRO A 1170 -36.58 35.32 6.95
CA PRO A 1170 -36.49 35.56 8.39
C PRO A 1170 -35.48 34.63 9.06
N GLN A 1171 -34.89 35.09 10.18
CA GLN A 1171 -34.16 34.23 11.11
C GLN A 1171 -35.16 33.46 11.98
N ASP A 1172 -34.93 32.16 12.13
CA ASP A 1172 -35.34 31.42 13.33
C ASP A 1172 -34.24 30.42 13.72
N GLN A 1173 -34.13 30.15 15.02
CA GLN A 1173 -32.93 29.58 15.63
C GLN A 1173 -32.90 28.05 15.63
N LEU A 1174 -31.74 27.48 15.32
CA LEU A 1174 -31.28 26.24 15.94
C LEU A 1174 -29.75 26.18 15.93
N GLN A 1175 -29.17 25.86 17.09
CA GLN A 1175 -27.72 25.88 17.31
C GLN A 1175 -27.06 24.64 16.70
N SER A 1176 -25.92 24.83 16.01
CA SER A 1176 -24.92 23.77 15.85
C SER A 1176 -23.55 24.32 16.26
N SER A 1177 -23.04 23.80 17.37
CA SER A 1177 -21.66 23.96 17.79
C SER A 1177 -20.78 23.04 16.93
N LEU A 1178 -20.03 23.60 15.99
CA LEU A 1178 -18.96 22.90 15.28
C LEU A 1178 -17.71 22.83 16.17
N PRO A 1179 -17.22 21.64 16.57
CA PRO A 1179 -15.88 21.50 17.08
C PRO A 1179 -14.86 21.68 15.95
N SER A 1180 -13.72 22.29 16.26
CA SER A 1180 -12.60 22.43 15.33
C SER A 1180 -11.96 21.08 15.03
N TYR A 1181 -11.94 20.66 13.77
CA TYR A 1181 -11.10 19.56 13.32
C TYR A 1181 -9.62 19.94 13.42
N SER A 1182 -8.90 19.29 14.34
CA SER A 1182 -7.43 19.24 14.32
C SER A 1182 -6.96 18.34 13.17
N PRO A 1183 -5.89 18.70 12.43
CA PRO A 1183 -5.29 17.77 11.49
C PRO A 1183 -4.53 16.68 12.25
N MET A 1184 -5.01 15.44 12.19
CA MET A 1184 -4.19 14.27 12.55
C MET A 1184 -2.93 14.25 11.64
N PRO A 1185 -1.77 13.82 12.16
CA PRO A 1185 -0.52 13.82 11.41
C PRO A 1185 -0.59 12.84 10.22
N ALA A 1186 0.13 13.15 9.15
CA ALA A 1186 0.32 12.21 8.05
C ALA A 1186 1.25 11.07 8.47
N PRO A 1187 0.99 9.82 8.05
CA PRO A 1187 1.95 8.72 8.13
C PRO A 1187 3.10 8.87 7.13
#